data_AF-W4GKM0-F1
#
_entry.id   AF-W4GKM0-F1
#
_cell.length_a   1.000
_cell.length_b   1.000
_cell.length_c   1.000
_cell.angle_alpha   90.00
_cell.angle_beta   90.00
_cell.angle_gamma   90.00
#
_symmetry.space_group_name_H-M   'P 1'
#
loop_
_entity.id
_entity.type
_entity.pdbx_description
1 polymer ?
#
loop_
_entity_poly.entity_id
_entity_poly.type
_entity_poly.pdbx_seq_one_letter_code
_entity_poly.pdbx_strand_id
1 'polypeptide(L)'
;MNTSHDKPLQCFWNATVGTCHKSDWSSCGYDWLAKVPVGLVWLVWFFAGTYALSQFGTLKFDTTIHDPLGQGIAIALSQRKSTSVRRPWLLRYIKLCAIWAEWPTFTFTPLTIAFKISNEEGLLRGLNLNVDAALEVFGVVLVACCGLGIVVLRNWKRNASGDAILKKALYPITFDLFFIPTTTLLARIGTCPEGFAHIALASGATCECVDQFGGFWAIGFGGFVLLYCSAMYYKMHIEPHGTTMDFRFQTSFQIMMAMARTVNPIVSILVVLLNVHIYPARATPIACAFLIMVTYLLVYSYKTQPCIGSGRIPNNIRVVSFSSSVYSSVCVFLFCVTGTSISSLYYSLVPLPVVWLVAWTINDRRAKLFYIPYRPIVDLLVMPEARPQLAGVIAALYADPMKIRSEDYLLIVTRLYSIARSSDAEPQSRTHALRTLWFLHCKNFRKAKGQFGEPEDEMQALPPKLWLKDRENPDRVQWTKAGMAKSELLSSKQTQVKIARIDHLSDVLQDDSAASVDMTHLALLSKVSGHSGRLSRTAGTTALAELTTTAAETPPNVAAAAVADVAAAATTDNGTPDAPAASIRPPKLRSFAMPISARSSSMVATTVFGVIRIREKQWLSRNEDPVDAVQHCDELFRLAKDVMVTCTVVADKSAMFEAAMYLLQLYQARYLRLHKATYVRIVSSLCATDHTKIAIDAVHTLYKLVLDAVLAPELWLRTSSSLDLLLCALDHPSTVTVAKCVIVAKAILMAAESESRTNLFALLTPASIARLRCAFLDYHANYQISTTLEDICAGLHRMELQRGAKHREDLQRRAAASSLMRNIAQSIKSGAKSTVSVGIDRSMPSRRLSLRVSPVDPLVTANLQQMPDRVFGSTMCVQVQEMDEESTRDLVNKAVNVPTTSAPTRSVHVTGVGSGGNVKGGAAGGVKIQYLFVQADVIEEIHRRRTVRTQFEQALMRAYQIYNDGRARVQVDRPADAATSPISRKKLPASFGEIMELYAVPGCALEGMLASVVQPHMRQFFESQVMPFMILR
;
A
#
# COMPACT_ATOMS: atom_id res chain seq x y z
N MET A 1 -69.15 -2.78 -42.77
CA MET A 1 -69.51 -1.37 -42.47
C MET A 1 -70.03 -1.31 -41.04
N ASN A 2 -69.51 -0.42 -40.22
CA ASN A 2 -70.19 0.07 -39.01
C ASN A 2 -69.54 1.43 -38.68
N THR A 3 -70.34 2.50 -38.62
CA THR A 3 -69.83 3.87 -38.58
C THR A 3 -69.57 4.33 -37.15
N SER A 4 -68.33 4.21 -36.68
CA SER A 4 -67.84 5.02 -35.57
C SER A 4 -67.65 6.46 -36.06
N HIS A 5 -68.28 7.43 -35.41
CA HIS A 5 -68.09 8.85 -35.74
C HIS A 5 -66.62 9.26 -35.61
N ASP A 6 -66.07 9.90 -36.64
CA ASP A 6 -64.83 10.66 -36.56
C ASP A 6 -65.03 11.84 -35.60
N LYS A 7 -64.70 11.64 -34.33
CA LYS A 7 -64.42 12.76 -33.42
C LYS A 7 -63.17 13.46 -33.95
N PRO A 8 -63.18 14.79 -34.16
CA PRO A 8 -61.98 15.49 -34.59
C PRO A 8 -60.89 15.31 -33.54
N LEU A 9 -59.76 14.71 -33.95
CA LEU A 9 -58.58 14.58 -33.11
C LEU A 9 -58.00 15.98 -32.86
N GLN A 10 -58.40 16.56 -31.74
CA GLN A 10 -57.94 17.85 -31.22
C GLN A 10 -57.23 17.60 -29.89
N CYS A 11 -55.92 17.86 -29.86
CA CYS A 11 -55.08 17.62 -28.69
C CYS A 11 -55.14 18.78 -27.67
N PHE A 12 -55.58 19.97 -28.11
CA PHE A 12 -55.83 21.13 -27.26
C PHE A 12 -56.91 22.02 -27.89
N TRP A 13 -57.48 22.93 -27.08
CA TRP A 13 -58.66 23.75 -27.41
C TRP A 13 -58.50 24.75 -28.57
N ASN A 14 -57.27 24.91 -29.09
CA ASN A 14 -56.94 25.76 -30.23
C ASN A 14 -56.21 24.97 -31.35
N ALA A 15 -56.47 23.67 -31.44
CA ALA A 15 -55.87 22.78 -32.43
C ALA A 15 -56.69 22.71 -33.73
N THR A 16 -55.99 22.76 -34.87
CA THR A 16 -56.55 22.36 -36.17
C THR A 16 -56.95 20.89 -36.17
N VAL A 17 -57.98 20.52 -36.93
CA VAL A 17 -58.44 19.12 -37.01
C VAL A 17 -57.32 18.23 -37.55
N GLY A 18 -56.90 17.21 -36.77
CA GLY A 18 -55.88 16.23 -37.17
C GLY A 18 -54.71 16.06 -36.19
N THR A 19 -54.64 16.83 -35.10
CA THR A 19 -53.57 16.69 -34.10
C THR A 19 -53.77 15.43 -33.25
N CYS A 20 -52.95 14.39 -33.47
CA CYS A 20 -53.04 13.17 -32.66
C CYS A 20 -52.55 13.38 -31.22
N HIS A 21 -53.33 12.89 -30.25
CA HIS A 21 -52.95 12.77 -28.85
C HIS A 21 -52.07 11.52 -28.62
N LYS A 22 -51.33 11.45 -27.51
CA LYS A 22 -50.34 10.39 -27.28
C LYS A 22 -50.89 8.97 -27.23
N SER A 23 -52.10 8.82 -26.69
CA SER A 23 -52.90 7.59 -26.73
C SER A 23 -53.04 6.99 -28.13
N ASP A 24 -53.05 7.86 -29.15
CA ASP A 24 -53.42 7.54 -30.52
C ASP A 24 -52.20 7.54 -31.47
N TRP A 25 -50.99 7.78 -30.95
CA TRP A 25 -49.76 7.76 -31.77
C TRP A 25 -49.54 6.43 -32.49
N SER A 26 -49.97 5.29 -31.93
CA SER A 26 -49.94 3.99 -32.61
C SER A 26 -50.87 3.96 -33.82
N SER A 27 -52.11 4.42 -33.66
CA SER A 27 -53.12 4.55 -34.72
C SER A 27 -52.69 5.54 -35.81
N CYS A 28 -52.02 6.63 -35.43
CA CYS A 28 -51.52 7.66 -36.35
C CYS A 28 -50.13 7.37 -36.95
N GLY A 29 -49.53 6.19 -36.71
CA GLY A 29 -48.20 5.82 -37.27
C GLY A 29 -46.98 6.47 -36.59
N TYR A 30 -47.17 7.16 -35.47
CA TYR A 30 -46.16 7.87 -34.69
C TYR A 30 -45.61 7.08 -33.48
N ASP A 31 -45.93 5.79 -33.32
CA ASP A 31 -45.42 4.91 -32.24
C ASP A 31 -43.89 4.99 -32.02
N TRP A 32 -43.12 5.24 -33.07
CA TRP A 32 -41.67 5.43 -32.98
C TRP A 32 -41.25 6.65 -32.14
N LEU A 33 -42.08 7.71 -32.06
CA LEU A 33 -41.84 8.89 -31.22
C LEU A 33 -41.88 8.57 -29.72
N ALA A 34 -42.61 7.53 -29.29
CA ALA A 34 -42.56 7.08 -27.90
C ALA A 34 -41.26 6.33 -27.59
N LYS A 35 -40.72 5.59 -28.57
CA LYS A 35 -39.61 4.62 -28.37
C LYS A 35 -38.23 5.23 -28.59
N VAL A 36 -38.05 6.00 -29.66
CA VAL A 36 -36.73 6.55 -30.05
C VAL A 36 -36.13 7.48 -28.99
N PRO A 37 -36.86 8.43 -28.36
CA PRO A 37 -36.31 9.31 -27.33
C PRO A 37 -35.78 8.58 -26.10
N VAL A 38 -36.51 7.55 -25.61
CA VAL A 38 -36.05 6.72 -24.49
C VAL A 38 -34.79 5.93 -24.89
N GLY A 39 -34.73 5.43 -26.12
CA GLY A 39 -33.53 4.81 -26.69
C GLY A 39 -32.34 5.77 -26.74
N LEU A 40 -32.52 7.01 -27.20
CA LEU A 40 -31.46 8.03 -27.25
C LEU A 40 -30.93 8.40 -25.85
N VAL A 41 -31.81 8.52 -24.85
CA VAL A 41 -31.42 8.75 -23.44
C VAL A 41 -30.57 7.58 -22.93
N TRP A 42 -30.96 6.32 -23.19
CA TRP A 42 -30.16 5.13 -22.87
C TRP A 42 -28.80 5.11 -23.57
N LEU A 43 -28.75 5.43 -24.86
CA LEU A 43 -27.52 5.44 -25.66
C LEU A 43 -26.53 6.49 -25.15
N VAL A 44 -27.00 7.72 -24.88
CA VAL A 44 -26.17 8.78 -24.27
C VAL A 44 -25.67 8.36 -22.89
N TRP A 45 -26.56 7.83 -22.04
CA TRP A 45 -26.19 7.35 -20.71
C TRP A 45 -25.07 6.31 -20.77
N PHE A 46 -25.23 5.29 -21.62
CA PHE A 46 -24.31 4.16 -21.75
C PHE A 46 -22.99 4.58 -22.38
N PHE A 47 -22.99 5.23 -23.55
CA PHE A 47 -21.75 5.56 -24.26
C PHE A 47 -20.93 6.65 -23.57
N ALA A 48 -21.55 7.74 -23.09
CA ALA A 48 -20.79 8.77 -22.38
C ALA A 48 -20.32 8.29 -20.99
N GLY A 49 -21.10 7.44 -20.32
CA GLY A 49 -20.71 6.81 -19.05
C GLY A 49 -19.56 5.81 -19.20
N THR A 50 -19.64 4.89 -20.16
CA THR A 50 -18.57 3.92 -20.44
C THR A 50 -17.30 4.58 -20.98
N TYR A 51 -17.42 5.66 -21.76
CA TYR A 51 -16.28 6.50 -22.16
C TYR A 51 -15.62 7.18 -20.96
N ALA A 52 -16.40 7.79 -20.05
CA ALA A 52 -15.86 8.40 -18.83
C ALA A 52 -15.14 7.37 -17.94
N LEU A 53 -15.68 6.16 -17.82
CA LEU A 53 -15.03 5.06 -17.09
C LEU A 53 -13.72 4.62 -17.76
N SER A 54 -13.72 4.36 -19.08
CA SER A 54 -12.53 3.83 -19.78
C SER A 54 -11.34 4.80 -19.76
N GLN A 55 -11.60 6.11 -19.73
CA GLN A 55 -10.56 7.15 -19.58
C GLN A 55 -9.92 7.19 -18.19
N PHE A 56 -10.60 6.74 -17.12
CA PHE A 56 -10.17 6.98 -15.73
C PHE A 56 -10.12 5.75 -14.81
N GLY A 57 -10.49 4.55 -15.25
CA GLY A 57 -10.25 3.35 -14.46
C GLY A 57 -10.75 2.03 -15.06
N THR A 58 -10.06 0.94 -14.70
CA THR A 58 -10.62 -0.42 -14.83
C THR A 58 -11.47 -0.74 -13.60
N LEU A 59 -12.47 -1.62 -13.74
CA LEU A 59 -13.43 -2.02 -12.68
C LEU A 59 -12.81 -2.89 -11.55
N LYS A 60 -11.52 -2.70 -11.25
CA LYS A 60 -10.77 -3.45 -10.24
C LYS A 60 -11.07 -2.91 -8.84
N PHE A 61 -11.28 -3.82 -7.88
CA PHE A 61 -11.34 -3.47 -6.47
C PHE A 61 -9.93 -3.10 -5.99
N ASP A 62 -9.63 -1.81 -5.92
CA ASP A 62 -8.34 -1.32 -5.48
C ASP A 62 -8.22 -1.35 -3.95
N THR A 63 -7.62 -2.41 -3.41
CA THR A 63 -7.38 -2.56 -1.98
C THR A 63 -6.22 -1.69 -1.48
N THR A 64 -5.44 -1.05 -2.36
CA THR A 64 -4.34 -0.16 -1.94
C THR A 64 -4.85 1.15 -1.30
N ILE A 65 -6.15 1.45 -1.41
CA ILE A 65 -6.82 2.51 -0.62
C ILE A 65 -6.66 2.27 0.91
N HIS A 66 -6.38 1.03 1.32
CA HIS A 66 -6.10 0.65 2.71
C HIS A 66 -4.61 0.75 3.12
N ASP A 67 -3.73 1.31 2.28
CA ASP A 67 -2.33 1.63 2.57
C ASP A 67 -2.19 2.81 3.58
N PRO A 68 -1.49 2.63 4.72
CA PRO A 68 -1.17 3.73 5.65
C PRO A 68 -0.37 4.89 5.00
N LEU A 69 0.48 4.61 4.01
CA LEU A 69 1.27 5.63 3.33
C LEU A 69 0.39 6.55 2.47
N GLY A 70 -0.47 5.97 1.63
CA GLY A 70 -1.51 6.71 0.88
C GLY A 70 -2.45 7.50 1.79
N GLN A 71 -2.81 6.95 2.95
CA GLN A 71 -3.64 7.61 3.96
C GLN A 71 -2.93 8.81 4.59
N GLY A 72 -1.68 8.67 5.05
CA GLY A 72 -0.91 9.77 5.61
C GLY A 72 -0.62 10.88 4.61
N ILE A 73 -0.32 10.54 3.34
CA ILE A 73 -0.16 11.51 2.25
C ILE A 73 -1.47 12.28 2.00
N ALA A 74 -2.62 11.61 2.02
CA ALA A 74 -3.91 12.29 1.86
C ALA A 74 -4.26 13.21 3.06
N ILE A 75 -3.83 12.86 4.27
CA ILE A 75 -3.96 13.73 5.45
C ILE A 75 -3.00 14.93 5.36
N ALA A 76 -1.76 14.74 4.91
CA ALA A 76 -0.82 15.83 4.62
C ALA A 76 -1.36 16.82 3.57
N LEU A 77 -1.94 16.31 2.48
CA LEU A 77 -2.51 17.13 1.40
C LEU A 77 -3.81 17.85 1.80
N SER A 78 -4.57 17.34 2.77
CA SER A 78 -5.80 17.98 3.25
C SER A 78 -5.57 19.07 4.31
N GLN A 79 -4.36 19.18 4.87
CA GLN A 79 -3.97 20.36 5.66
C GLN A 79 -3.97 21.60 4.77
N ARG A 80 -4.55 22.70 5.26
CA ARG A 80 -4.65 24.00 4.57
C ARG A 80 -3.96 25.07 5.40
N LYS A 81 -3.51 26.16 4.75
CA LYS A 81 -2.97 27.32 5.47
C LYS A 81 -3.98 27.79 6.52
N SER A 82 -3.53 27.75 7.76
CA SER A 82 -4.35 27.63 8.97
C SER A 82 -5.22 28.83 9.31
N THR A 83 -4.99 29.98 8.66
CA THR A 83 -5.82 31.19 8.75
C THR A 83 -7.27 30.97 8.31
N SER A 84 -7.54 29.93 7.50
CA SER A 84 -8.91 29.49 7.14
C SER A 84 -9.55 28.63 8.25
N VAL A 85 -9.67 29.19 9.46
CA VAL A 85 -10.18 28.49 10.67
C VAL A 85 -11.56 27.86 10.43
N ARG A 86 -12.43 28.52 9.67
CA ARG A 86 -13.73 27.95 9.24
C ARG A 86 -13.54 27.03 8.03
N ARG A 87 -13.25 25.75 8.31
CA ARG A 87 -13.46 24.63 7.36
C ARG A 87 -14.87 24.75 6.73
N PRO A 88 -15.05 24.46 5.42
CA PRO A 88 -16.30 24.71 4.68
C PRO A 88 -17.38 23.68 5.02
N TRP A 89 -17.93 23.80 6.23
CA TRP A 89 -18.98 22.97 6.82
C TRP A 89 -20.12 22.76 5.81
N LEU A 90 -20.64 23.84 5.22
CA LEU A 90 -21.70 23.84 4.20
C LEU A 90 -21.49 22.81 3.06
N LEU A 91 -20.29 22.71 2.48
CA LEU A 91 -20.00 21.76 1.39
C LEU A 91 -20.13 20.30 1.84
N ARG A 92 -19.74 20.01 3.09
CA ARG A 92 -19.86 18.69 3.72
C ARG A 92 -21.32 18.36 4.02
N TYR A 93 -22.15 19.33 4.42
CA TYR A 93 -23.58 19.10 4.60
C TYR A 93 -24.31 18.91 3.27
N ILE A 94 -24.05 19.72 2.24
CA ILE A 94 -24.66 19.55 0.90
C ILE A 94 -24.42 18.12 0.37
N LYS A 95 -23.17 17.62 0.45
CA LYS A 95 -22.84 16.26 0.00
C LYS A 95 -23.36 15.16 0.93
N LEU A 96 -23.50 15.42 2.24
CA LEU A 96 -24.16 14.49 3.17
C LEU A 96 -25.66 14.39 2.87
N CYS A 97 -26.35 15.51 2.63
CA CYS A 97 -27.76 15.55 2.22
C CYS A 97 -27.98 14.86 0.87
N ALA A 98 -27.08 15.05 -0.10
CA ALA A 98 -27.14 14.30 -1.37
C ALA A 98 -27.04 12.78 -1.16
N ILE A 99 -26.18 12.33 -0.24
CA ILE A 99 -26.02 10.90 0.09
C ILE A 99 -27.21 10.36 0.92
N TRP A 100 -27.86 11.19 1.75
CA TRP A 100 -29.15 10.84 2.34
C TRP A 100 -30.26 10.72 1.30
N ALA A 101 -30.29 11.61 0.29
CA ALA A 101 -31.26 11.56 -0.81
C ALA A 101 -31.08 10.33 -1.73
N GLU A 102 -29.85 9.80 -1.86
CA GLU A 102 -29.59 8.52 -2.55
C GLU A 102 -30.40 7.35 -1.94
N TRP A 103 -30.62 7.33 -0.61
CA TRP A 103 -31.24 6.20 0.10
C TRP A 103 -32.71 5.90 -0.30
N PRO A 104 -33.67 6.84 -0.21
CA PRO A 104 -35.04 6.59 -0.64
C PRO A 104 -35.08 6.30 -2.14
N THR A 105 -34.37 7.05 -2.99
CA THR A 105 -34.41 6.84 -4.46
C THR A 105 -33.99 5.42 -4.84
N PHE A 106 -32.85 4.92 -4.34
CA PHE A 106 -32.43 3.53 -4.65
C PHE A 106 -33.36 2.48 -4.03
N THR A 107 -34.03 2.78 -2.91
CA THR A 107 -35.00 1.85 -2.28
C THR A 107 -36.31 1.75 -3.06
N PHE A 108 -36.84 2.89 -3.54
CA PHE A 108 -38.12 2.97 -4.27
C PHE A 108 -38.01 2.61 -5.75
N THR A 109 -36.87 2.81 -6.42
CA THR A 109 -36.69 2.49 -7.85
C THR A 109 -37.21 1.10 -8.25
N PRO A 110 -36.85 -0.03 -7.59
CA PRO A 110 -37.40 -1.33 -7.95
C PRO A 110 -38.90 -1.44 -7.64
N LEU A 111 -39.41 -0.78 -6.60
CA LEU A 111 -40.83 -0.80 -6.26
C LEU A 111 -41.70 -0.16 -7.36
N THR A 112 -41.17 0.80 -8.12
CA THR A 112 -41.87 1.34 -9.31
C THR A 112 -42.18 0.29 -10.37
N ILE A 113 -41.37 -0.78 -10.46
CA ILE A 113 -41.62 -1.92 -11.34
C ILE A 113 -42.86 -2.68 -10.86
N ALA A 114 -42.92 -3.02 -9.57
CA ALA A 114 -44.04 -3.76 -8.99
C ALA A 114 -45.36 -2.98 -9.03
N PHE A 115 -45.36 -1.69 -8.68
CA PHE A 115 -46.58 -0.86 -8.70
C PHE A 115 -47.17 -0.70 -10.10
N LYS A 116 -46.34 -0.68 -11.17
CA LYS A 116 -46.85 -0.64 -12.55
C LYS A 116 -47.35 -2.01 -13.04
N ILE A 117 -46.95 -3.12 -12.42
CA ILE A 117 -47.53 -4.45 -12.66
C ILE A 117 -48.89 -4.58 -11.96
N SER A 118 -48.97 -4.23 -10.67
CA SER A 118 -50.19 -4.44 -9.86
C SER A 118 -51.33 -3.46 -10.17
N ASN A 119 -51.06 -2.41 -10.95
CA ASN A 119 -52.00 -1.33 -11.28
C ASN A 119 -52.57 -0.58 -10.05
N GLU A 120 -51.95 -0.70 -8.88
CA GLU A 120 -52.43 0.00 -7.68
C GLU A 120 -52.05 1.48 -7.68
N GLU A 121 -53.04 2.33 -7.39
CA GLU A 121 -52.86 3.76 -7.16
C GLU A 121 -52.62 4.11 -5.69
N GLY A 122 -52.28 3.10 -4.87
CA GLY A 122 -52.21 3.19 -3.41
C GLY A 122 -51.14 4.11 -2.83
N LEU A 123 -51.15 4.23 -1.49
CA LEU A 123 -50.38 5.19 -0.66
C LEU A 123 -48.90 5.37 -1.08
N LEU A 124 -48.23 4.29 -1.48
CA LEU A 124 -46.82 4.29 -1.85
C LEU A 124 -46.53 4.94 -3.22
N ARG A 125 -47.52 5.07 -4.12
CA ARG A 125 -47.40 5.90 -5.32
C ARG A 125 -47.32 7.38 -4.97
N GLY A 126 -47.99 7.83 -3.90
CA GLY A 126 -47.83 9.17 -3.32
C GLY A 126 -46.42 9.40 -2.75
N LEU A 127 -45.86 8.42 -2.04
CA LEU A 127 -44.50 8.47 -1.49
C LEU A 127 -43.40 8.43 -2.58
N ASN A 128 -43.70 7.99 -3.80
CA ASN A 128 -42.76 7.90 -4.93
C ASN A 128 -42.40 9.27 -5.55
N LEU A 129 -42.50 10.37 -4.79
CA LEU A 129 -42.49 11.75 -5.28
C LEU A 129 -43.41 11.88 -6.51
N ASN A 130 -44.68 11.51 -6.34
CA ASN A 130 -45.68 11.68 -7.40
C ASN A 130 -45.76 13.19 -7.71
N VAL A 131 -45.31 13.56 -8.90
CA VAL A 131 -45.14 14.96 -9.29
C VAL A 131 -46.51 15.51 -9.65
N ASP A 132 -47.13 16.16 -8.68
CA ASP A 132 -48.16 17.17 -8.91
C ASP A 132 -47.58 18.30 -9.79
N ALA A 133 -48.44 19.02 -10.52
CA ALA A 133 -48.01 20.09 -11.44
C ALA A 133 -47.14 21.15 -10.73
N ALA A 134 -47.42 21.42 -9.44
CA ALA A 134 -46.60 22.29 -8.60
C ALA A 134 -45.14 21.80 -8.43
N LEU A 135 -44.92 20.48 -8.33
CA LEU A 135 -43.57 19.90 -8.26
C LEU A 135 -42.84 19.92 -9.61
N GLU A 136 -43.55 19.84 -10.74
CA GLU A 136 -42.93 19.92 -12.07
C GLU A 136 -42.54 21.36 -12.41
N VAL A 137 -43.41 22.33 -12.08
CA VAL A 137 -43.10 23.77 -12.14
C VAL A 137 -41.95 24.13 -11.20
N PHE A 138 -41.96 23.66 -9.94
CA PHE A 138 -40.83 23.85 -9.02
C PHE A 138 -39.54 23.24 -9.57
N GLY A 139 -39.63 22.06 -10.21
CA GLY A 139 -38.52 21.45 -10.93
C GLY A 139 -37.96 22.35 -12.03
N VAL A 140 -38.80 22.88 -12.93
CA VAL A 140 -38.36 23.76 -14.02
C VAL A 140 -37.74 25.06 -13.46
N VAL A 141 -38.35 25.66 -12.44
CA VAL A 141 -37.77 26.84 -11.75
C VAL A 141 -36.41 26.51 -11.14
N LEU A 142 -36.24 25.34 -10.51
CA LEU A 142 -34.98 24.90 -9.94
C LEU A 142 -33.89 24.67 -11.02
N VAL A 143 -34.24 24.12 -12.18
CA VAL A 143 -33.32 23.99 -13.32
C VAL A 143 -32.93 25.36 -13.87
N ALA A 144 -33.90 26.27 -14.05
CA ALA A 144 -33.67 27.62 -14.51
C ALA A 144 -32.76 28.41 -13.54
N CYS A 145 -33.03 28.39 -12.24
CA CYS A 145 -32.20 29.04 -11.22
C CYS A 145 -30.78 28.45 -11.16
N CYS A 146 -30.63 27.11 -11.20
CA CYS A 146 -29.32 26.47 -11.22
C CYS A 146 -28.53 26.80 -12.49
N GLY A 147 -29.16 26.74 -13.66
CA GLY A 147 -28.55 27.02 -14.95
C GLY A 147 -28.16 28.48 -15.12
N LEU A 148 -29.11 29.40 -14.87
CA LEU A 148 -28.88 30.84 -14.93
C LEU A 148 -27.81 31.27 -13.91
N GLY A 149 -27.84 30.74 -12.68
CA GLY A 149 -26.80 31.00 -11.68
C GLY A 149 -25.39 30.58 -12.15
N ILE A 150 -25.27 29.43 -12.82
CA ILE A 150 -23.97 28.98 -13.39
C ILE A 150 -23.53 29.91 -14.53
N VAL A 151 -24.43 30.28 -15.45
CA VAL A 151 -24.12 31.17 -16.58
C VAL A 151 -23.75 32.57 -16.10
N VAL A 152 -24.53 33.16 -15.20
CA VAL A 152 -24.30 34.49 -14.64
C VAL A 152 -22.97 34.53 -13.87
N LEU A 153 -22.72 33.62 -12.92
CA LEU A 153 -21.45 33.62 -12.16
C LEU A 153 -20.22 33.34 -13.03
N ARG A 154 -20.38 32.61 -14.14
CA ARG A 154 -19.30 32.34 -15.11
C ARG A 154 -18.99 33.54 -16.00
N ASN A 155 -20.00 34.35 -16.33
CA ASN A 155 -19.89 35.52 -17.20
C ASN A 155 -19.64 36.84 -16.41
N TRP A 156 -19.92 36.88 -15.11
CA TRP A 156 -19.73 38.04 -14.24
C TRP A 156 -18.23 38.33 -13.98
N LYS A 157 -17.57 38.99 -14.96
CA LYS A 157 -16.23 39.60 -14.86
C LYS A 157 -15.13 38.74 -14.19
N ARG A 158 -15.18 37.41 -14.39
CA ARG A 158 -14.13 36.41 -14.04
C ARG A 158 -13.53 36.59 -12.63
N ASN A 159 -14.33 37.04 -11.67
CA ASN A 159 -13.87 37.52 -10.39
C ASN A 159 -13.60 36.34 -9.42
N ALA A 160 -12.50 36.37 -8.66
CA ALA A 160 -12.04 35.26 -7.82
C ALA A 160 -13.09 34.81 -6.77
N SER A 161 -13.96 35.72 -6.34
CA SER A 161 -15.10 35.41 -5.47
C SER A 161 -16.18 34.58 -6.18
N GLY A 162 -16.59 34.96 -7.39
CA GLY A 162 -17.61 34.25 -8.17
C GLY A 162 -17.17 32.82 -8.53
N ASP A 163 -15.92 32.68 -8.97
CA ASP A 163 -15.31 31.38 -9.29
C ASP A 163 -15.18 30.48 -8.04
N ALA A 164 -15.00 31.08 -6.85
CA ALA A 164 -15.04 30.36 -5.58
C ALA A 164 -16.46 29.97 -5.13
N ILE A 165 -17.47 30.82 -5.33
CA ILE A 165 -18.89 30.49 -5.04
C ILE A 165 -19.35 29.34 -5.94
N LEU A 166 -19.06 29.43 -7.23
CA LEU A 166 -19.39 28.42 -8.24
C LEU A 166 -18.84 27.03 -7.87
N LYS A 167 -17.56 26.97 -7.46
CA LYS A 167 -16.88 25.73 -7.07
C LYS A 167 -17.25 25.21 -5.67
N LYS A 168 -17.56 26.09 -4.71
CA LYS A 168 -17.83 25.70 -3.30
C LYS A 168 -19.30 25.44 -2.98
N ALA A 169 -20.24 26.04 -3.71
CA ALA A 169 -21.67 25.95 -3.43
C ALA A 169 -22.47 25.48 -4.66
N LEU A 170 -22.42 26.21 -5.78
CA LEU A 170 -23.40 25.99 -6.86
C LEU A 170 -23.19 24.67 -7.62
N TYR A 171 -21.97 24.32 -8.02
CA TYR A 171 -21.71 23.01 -8.63
C TYR A 171 -22.08 21.81 -7.72
N PRO A 172 -21.74 21.79 -6.42
CA PRO A 172 -22.26 20.78 -5.47
C PRO A 172 -23.80 20.72 -5.37
N ILE A 173 -24.48 21.86 -5.41
CA ILE A 173 -25.94 21.92 -5.34
C ILE A 173 -26.56 21.30 -6.61
N THR A 174 -26.08 21.70 -7.80
CA THR A 174 -26.62 21.20 -9.09
C THR A 174 -26.22 19.75 -9.39
N PHE A 175 -24.95 19.37 -9.17
CA PHE A 175 -24.37 18.10 -9.62
C PHE A 175 -24.20 17.02 -8.53
N ASP A 176 -24.57 17.30 -7.28
CA ASP A 176 -24.77 16.26 -6.25
C ASP A 176 -26.17 16.29 -5.66
N LEU A 177 -26.63 17.41 -5.11
CA LEU A 177 -27.89 17.45 -4.34
C LEU A 177 -29.13 17.32 -5.25
N PHE A 178 -29.25 18.18 -6.26
CA PHE A 178 -30.41 18.20 -7.17
C PHE A 178 -30.20 17.41 -8.46
N PHE A 179 -29.08 16.69 -8.59
CA PHE A 179 -28.76 15.93 -9.81
C PHE A 179 -29.82 14.89 -10.16
N ILE A 180 -30.30 14.13 -9.17
CA ILE A 180 -31.36 13.13 -9.36
C ILE A 180 -32.66 13.80 -9.86
N PRO A 181 -33.33 14.72 -9.13
CA PRO A 181 -34.59 15.30 -9.58
C PRO A 181 -34.47 16.10 -10.88
N THR A 182 -33.38 16.83 -11.10
CA THR A 182 -33.15 17.55 -12.37
C THR A 182 -32.98 16.59 -13.55
N THR A 183 -32.28 15.47 -13.38
CA THR A 183 -32.19 14.43 -14.42
C THR A 183 -33.56 13.81 -14.68
N THR A 184 -34.33 13.48 -13.63
CA THR A 184 -35.68 12.92 -13.74
C THR A 184 -36.60 13.83 -14.54
N LEU A 185 -36.61 15.12 -14.22
CA LEU A 185 -37.42 16.13 -14.90
C LEU A 185 -37.05 16.25 -16.39
N LEU A 186 -35.77 16.42 -16.71
CA LEU A 186 -35.31 16.59 -18.08
C LEU A 186 -35.55 15.33 -18.93
N ALA A 187 -35.40 14.15 -18.33
CA ALA A 187 -35.77 12.89 -18.98
C ALA A 187 -37.29 12.81 -19.23
N ARG A 188 -38.14 13.16 -18.26
CA ARG A 188 -39.61 13.18 -18.44
C ARG A 188 -40.04 14.16 -19.54
N ILE A 189 -39.56 15.41 -19.50
CA ILE A 189 -39.82 16.42 -20.53
C ILE A 189 -39.37 15.90 -21.92
N GLY A 190 -38.22 15.21 -21.98
CA GLY A 190 -37.66 14.66 -23.21
C GLY A 190 -38.35 13.39 -23.74
N THR A 191 -39.20 12.72 -22.96
CA THR A 191 -39.82 11.43 -23.36
C THR A 191 -41.34 11.36 -23.18
N CYS A 192 -41.96 12.39 -22.58
CA CYS A 192 -43.40 12.52 -22.32
C CYS A 192 -44.10 11.20 -21.87
N PRO A 193 -43.70 10.61 -20.72
CA PRO A 193 -44.24 9.31 -20.31
C PRO A 193 -45.70 9.40 -19.84
N GLU A 194 -46.55 8.48 -20.31
CA GLU A 194 -47.98 8.48 -19.99
C GLU A 194 -48.28 8.23 -18.51
N GLY A 195 -49.36 8.83 -18.02
CA GLY A 195 -49.84 8.66 -16.63
C GLY A 195 -49.09 9.51 -15.59
N PHE A 196 -48.43 10.57 -16.03
CA PHE A 196 -47.89 11.65 -15.21
C PHE A 196 -48.61 12.97 -15.56
N ALA A 197 -48.58 13.95 -14.65
CA ALA A 197 -48.91 15.33 -15.01
C ALA A 197 -47.85 15.86 -15.99
N HIS A 198 -48.25 16.79 -16.87
CA HIS A 198 -47.38 17.44 -17.85
C HIS A 198 -47.63 18.95 -17.87
N ILE A 199 -46.56 19.73 -18.07
CA ILE A 199 -46.64 21.19 -18.17
C ILE A 199 -47.37 21.58 -19.47
N ALA A 200 -48.57 22.15 -19.34
CA ALA A 200 -49.29 22.76 -20.44
C ALA A 200 -48.70 24.14 -20.79
N LEU A 201 -48.57 24.43 -22.08
CA LEU A 201 -48.26 25.75 -22.61
C LEU A 201 -49.47 26.70 -22.46
N ALA A 202 -49.26 28.00 -22.65
CA ALA A 202 -50.36 28.99 -22.63
C ALA A 202 -51.45 28.75 -23.69
N SER A 203 -51.15 27.96 -24.73
CA SER A 203 -52.11 27.46 -25.74
C SER A 203 -52.93 26.24 -25.27
N GLY A 204 -52.71 25.74 -24.05
CA GLY A 204 -53.28 24.49 -23.54
C GLY A 204 -52.60 23.21 -24.05
N ALA A 205 -51.60 23.31 -24.94
CA ALA A 205 -50.90 22.14 -25.48
C ALA A 205 -49.89 21.55 -24.49
N THR A 206 -49.92 20.23 -24.28
CA THR A 206 -48.92 19.47 -23.51
C THR A 206 -47.89 18.81 -24.45
N CYS A 207 -46.96 18.04 -23.89
CA CYS A 207 -46.03 17.23 -24.68
C CYS A 207 -46.69 16.01 -25.37
N GLU A 208 -47.96 15.71 -25.10
CA GLU A 208 -48.69 14.58 -25.72
C GLU A 208 -49.13 14.88 -27.16
N CYS A 209 -49.12 16.16 -27.55
CA CYS A 209 -49.47 16.61 -28.89
C CYS A 209 -48.27 16.51 -29.84
N VAL A 210 -48.41 15.75 -30.93
CA VAL A 210 -47.32 15.49 -31.92
C VAL A 210 -46.60 16.78 -32.33
N ASP A 211 -47.35 17.83 -32.69
CA ASP A 211 -46.81 19.09 -33.23
C ASP A 211 -45.89 19.82 -32.24
N GLN A 212 -46.13 19.68 -30.93
CA GLN A 212 -45.35 20.33 -29.87
C GLN A 212 -44.30 19.39 -29.28
N PHE A 213 -44.46 18.06 -29.43
CA PHE A 213 -43.56 17.06 -28.88
C PHE A 213 -42.10 17.29 -29.30
N GLY A 214 -41.84 17.71 -30.55
CA GLY A 214 -40.48 18.02 -31.02
C GLY A 214 -39.78 19.13 -30.22
N GLY A 215 -40.52 20.12 -29.73
CA GLY A 215 -40.00 21.20 -28.88
C GLY A 215 -39.69 20.71 -27.46
N PHE A 216 -40.63 20.00 -26.83
CA PHE A 216 -40.41 19.38 -25.52
C PHE A 216 -39.25 18.38 -25.55
N TRP A 217 -39.19 17.54 -26.59
CA TRP A 217 -38.09 16.60 -26.84
C TRP A 217 -36.74 17.33 -26.92
N ALA A 218 -36.61 18.37 -27.75
CA ALA A 218 -35.36 19.10 -27.92
C ALA A 218 -34.87 19.75 -26.61
N ILE A 219 -35.79 20.34 -25.84
CA ILE A 219 -35.50 20.96 -24.54
C ILE A 219 -35.08 19.91 -23.50
N GLY A 220 -35.87 18.84 -23.36
CA GLY A 220 -35.63 17.79 -22.36
C GLY A 220 -34.38 16.96 -22.66
N PHE A 221 -34.24 16.47 -23.90
CA PHE A 221 -33.08 15.68 -24.32
C PHE A 221 -31.80 16.53 -24.37
N GLY A 222 -31.86 17.74 -24.96
CA GLY A 222 -30.73 18.67 -24.98
C GLY A 222 -30.27 19.05 -23.57
N GLY A 223 -31.22 19.34 -22.68
CA GLY A 223 -30.95 19.60 -21.26
C GLY A 223 -30.37 18.38 -20.54
N PHE A 224 -30.89 17.18 -20.77
CA PHE A 224 -30.37 15.92 -20.21
C PHE A 224 -28.91 15.69 -20.64
N VAL A 225 -28.60 15.79 -21.94
CA VAL A 225 -27.24 15.65 -22.47
C VAL A 225 -26.30 16.68 -21.83
N LEU A 226 -26.71 17.95 -21.79
CA LEU A 226 -25.90 19.03 -21.22
C LEU A 226 -25.66 18.82 -19.72
N LEU A 227 -26.68 18.44 -18.95
CA LEU A 227 -26.56 18.15 -17.52
C LEU A 227 -25.66 16.94 -17.26
N TYR A 228 -25.89 15.82 -17.95
CA TYR A 228 -25.15 14.58 -17.74
C TYR A 228 -23.66 14.74 -18.08
N CYS A 229 -23.35 15.34 -19.23
CA CYS A 229 -21.98 15.64 -19.64
C CYS A 229 -21.33 16.68 -18.70
N SER A 230 -22.06 17.70 -18.24
CA SER A 230 -21.53 18.69 -17.27
C SER A 230 -21.28 18.07 -15.90
N ALA A 231 -22.14 17.16 -15.44
CA ALA A 231 -21.97 16.42 -14.19
C ALA A 231 -20.75 15.49 -14.27
N MET A 232 -20.60 14.75 -15.38
CA MET A 232 -19.39 13.93 -15.62
C MET A 232 -18.13 14.80 -15.67
N TYR A 233 -18.14 15.92 -16.39
CA TYR A 233 -17.01 16.87 -16.39
C TYR A 233 -16.69 17.41 -14.98
N TYR A 234 -17.72 17.72 -14.18
CA TYR A 234 -17.57 18.11 -12.78
C TYR A 234 -16.91 16.99 -11.94
N LYS A 235 -17.40 15.74 -12.04
CA LYS A 235 -16.82 14.57 -11.35
C LYS A 235 -15.38 14.28 -11.78
N MET A 236 -15.06 14.49 -13.06
CA MET A 236 -13.80 14.07 -13.69
C MET A 236 -12.69 15.11 -13.53
N HIS A 237 -13.01 16.41 -13.62
CA HIS A 237 -12.01 17.48 -13.65
C HIS A 237 -12.13 18.49 -12.51
N ILE A 238 -13.33 18.78 -11.98
CA ILE A 238 -13.52 19.88 -11.01
C ILE A 238 -13.49 19.37 -9.56
N GLU A 239 -14.27 18.34 -9.25
CA GLU A 239 -14.34 17.75 -7.91
C GLU A 239 -12.98 17.19 -7.42
N PRO A 240 -12.18 16.47 -8.23
CA PRO A 240 -10.90 15.90 -7.78
C PRO A 240 -9.79 16.93 -7.54
N HIS A 241 -9.93 18.13 -8.14
CA HIS A 241 -9.03 19.27 -7.92
C HIS A 241 -9.60 20.29 -6.91
N GLY A 242 -10.80 20.05 -6.39
CA GLY A 242 -11.36 20.80 -5.27
C GLY A 242 -10.55 20.55 -4.00
N THR A 243 -9.69 21.51 -3.64
CA THR A 243 -8.79 21.51 -2.45
C THR A 243 -9.53 21.53 -1.10
N THR A 244 -10.81 21.17 -1.10
CA THR A 244 -11.78 21.41 -0.04
C THR A 244 -12.50 20.15 0.45
N MET A 245 -12.27 18.98 -0.16
CA MET A 245 -13.01 17.75 0.12
C MET A 245 -12.22 16.72 0.91
N ASP A 246 -12.62 16.54 2.17
CA ASP A 246 -12.11 15.49 3.08
C ASP A 246 -12.60 14.07 2.71
N PHE A 247 -13.33 13.92 1.60
CA PHE A 247 -13.96 12.69 1.12
C PHE A 247 -13.42 12.29 -0.26
N ARG A 248 -12.24 11.69 -0.31
CA ARG A 248 -11.66 11.20 -1.57
C ARG A 248 -12.06 9.75 -1.83
N PHE A 249 -13.17 9.56 -2.53
CA PHE A 249 -13.46 8.29 -3.22
C PHE A 249 -12.61 8.19 -4.51
N GLN A 250 -12.51 6.98 -5.08
CA GLN A 250 -11.90 6.78 -6.41
C GLN A 250 -12.74 7.53 -7.47
N THR A 251 -12.09 8.14 -8.47
CA THR A 251 -12.79 8.90 -9.54
C THR A 251 -13.72 8.01 -10.36
N SER A 252 -13.31 6.76 -10.62
CA SER A 252 -14.16 5.73 -11.22
C SER A 252 -15.45 5.49 -10.42
N PHE A 253 -15.39 5.47 -9.08
CA PHE A 253 -16.59 5.37 -8.25
C PHE A 253 -17.48 6.61 -8.32
N GLN A 254 -16.91 7.82 -8.40
CA GLN A 254 -17.70 9.04 -8.59
C GLN A 254 -18.45 9.03 -9.94
N ILE A 255 -17.84 8.46 -10.99
CA ILE A 255 -18.47 8.25 -12.31
C ILE A 255 -19.54 7.15 -12.22
N MET A 256 -19.24 5.99 -11.63
CA MET A 256 -20.23 4.91 -11.44
C MET A 256 -21.44 5.38 -10.61
N MET A 257 -21.23 6.21 -9.59
CA MET A 257 -22.33 6.82 -8.82
C MET A 257 -23.15 7.80 -9.67
N ALA A 258 -22.53 8.60 -10.55
CA ALA A 258 -23.27 9.44 -11.47
C ALA A 258 -24.10 8.61 -12.47
N MET A 259 -23.57 7.49 -12.99
CA MET A 259 -24.32 6.54 -13.83
C MET A 259 -25.47 5.88 -13.07
N ALA A 260 -25.25 5.43 -11.83
CA ALA A 260 -26.28 4.77 -11.03
C ALA A 260 -27.43 5.71 -10.64
N ARG A 261 -27.11 6.97 -10.31
CA ARG A 261 -28.11 8.02 -10.02
C ARG A 261 -29.03 8.30 -11.23
N THR A 262 -28.52 8.18 -12.45
CA THR A 262 -29.31 8.40 -13.68
C THR A 262 -30.05 7.15 -14.18
N VAL A 263 -29.61 5.93 -13.83
CA VAL A 263 -30.41 4.70 -14.11
C VAL A 263 -31.78 4.76 -13.44
N ASN A 264 -31.89 5.30 -12.23
CA ASN A 264 -33.14 5.33 -11.47
C ASN A 264 -34.34 5.95 -12.24
N PRO A 265 -34.28 7.19 -12.76
CA PRO A 265 -35.36 7.75 -13.59
C PRO A 265 -35.51 7.02 -14.93
N ILE A 266 -34.42 6.55 -15.53
CA ILE A 266 -34.46 5.84 -16.83
C ILE A 266 -35.24 4.52 -16.69
N VAL A 267 -35.08 3.77 -15.59
CA VAL A 267 -35.88 2.58 -15.29
C VAL A 267 -37.36 2.94 -15.11
N SER A 268 -37.67 3.99 -14.34
CA SER A 268 -39.06 4.44 -14.14
C SER A 268 -39.77 4.81 -15.45
N ILE A 269 -39.06 5.38 -16.43
CA ILE A 269 -39.61 5.69 -17.77
C ILE A 269 -39.73 4.43 -18.62
N LEU A 270 -38.73 3.55 -18.61
CA LEU A 270 -38.70 2.31 -19.38
C LEU A 270 -39.85 1.35 -19.00
N VAL A 271 -40.17 1.25 -17.71
CA VAL A 271 -41.27 0.43 -17.17
C VAL A 271 -42.64 0.89 -17.71
N VAL A 272 -42.82 2.19 -17.92
CA VAL A 272 -44.03 2.75 -18.56
C VAL A 272 -44.03 2.43 -20.05
N LEU A 273 -42.95 2.79 -20.78
CA LEU A 273 -42.86 2.60 -22.24
C LEU A 273 -43.08 1.14 -22.69
N LEU A 274 -42.58 0.17 -21.92
CA LEU A 274 -42.69 -1.25 -22.29
C LEU A 274 -44.07 -1.86 -22.02
N ASN A 275 -45.03 -1.07 -21.53
CA ASN A 275 -46.37 -1.52 -21.15
C ASN A 275 -46.34 -2.75 -20.24
N VAL A 276 -45.52 -2.67 -19.19
CA VAL A 276 -45.27 -3.75 -18.22
C VAL A 276 -46.55 -4.25 -17.52
N HIS A 277 -47.54 -3.38 -17.34
CA HIS A 277 -48.89 -3.76 -16.89
C HIS A 277 -49.54 -4.85 -17.77
N ILE A 278 -49.43 -4.71 -19.09
CA ILE A 278 -50.02 -5.62 -20.07
C ILE A 278 -49.14 -6.86 -20.27
N TYR A 279 -47.81 -6.69 -20.15
CA TYR A 279 -46.81 -7.73 -20.39
C TYR A 279 -45.86 -7.88 -19.19
N PRO A 280 -46.30 -8.44 -18.06
CA PRO A 280 -45.52 -8.49 -16.81
C PRO A 280 -44.20 -9.27 -16.96
N ALA A 281 -44.12 -10.23 -17.89
CA ALA A 281 -42.87 -10.93 -18.22
C ALA A 281 -41.72 -10.00 -18.66
N ARG A 282 -42.02 -8.77 -19.13
CA ARG A 282 -41.01 -7.74 -19.46
C ARG A 282 -40.37 -7.11 -18.22
N ALA A 283 -40.99 -7.19 -17.04
CA ALA A 283 -40.44 -6.66 -15.79
C ALA A 283 -39.26 -7.47 -15.27
N THR A 284 -39.34 -8.80 -15.34
CA THR A 284 -38.35 -9.73 -14.78
C THR A 284 -36.90 -9.46 -15.23
N PRO A 285 -36.59 -9.25 -16.53
CA PRO A 285 -35.23 -8.88 -16.94
C PRO A 285 -34.80 -7.48 -16.45
N ILE A 286 -35.72 -6.52 -16.33
CA ILE A 286 -35.42 -5.17 -15.81
C ILE A 286 -35.08 -5.22 -14.32
N ALA A 287 -35.90 -5.93 -13.53
CA ALA A 287 -35.65 -6.15 -12.11
C ALA A 287 -34.34 -6.93 -11.87
N CYS A 288 -34.05 -7.94 -12.68
CA CYS A 288 -32.79 -8.70 -12.63
C CYS A 288 -31.57 -7.82 -12.96
N ALA A 289 -31.61 -7.05 -14.05
CA ALA A 289 -30.52 -6.15 -14.42
C ALA A 289 -30.27 -5.07 -13.35
N PHE A 290 -31.32 -4.51 -12.77
CA PHE A 290 -31.22 -3.54 -11.67
C PHE A 290 -30.63 -4.19 -10.41
N LEU A 291 -31.10 -5.39 -10.03
CA LEU A 291 -30.57 -6.18 -8.90
C LEU A 291 -29.06 -6.45 -9.05
N ILE A 292 -28.60 -6.83 -10.24
CA ILE A 292 -27.18 -7.05 -10.54
C ILE A 292 -26.38 -5.75 -10.33
N MET A 293 -26.89 -4.61 -10.84
CA MET A 293 -26.24 -3.30 -10.67
C MET A 293 -26.12 -2.91 -9.19
N VAL A 294 -27.21 -2.97 -8.41
CA VAL A 294 -27.17 -2.53 -7.00
C VAL A 294 -26.40 -3.50 -6.11
N THR A 295 -26.37 -4.79 -6.46
CA THR A 295 -25.47 -5.78 -5.83
C THR A 295 -24.00 -5.44 -6.09
N TYR A 296 -23.64 -5.06 -7.32
CA TYR A 296 -22.28 -4.61 -7.63
C TYR A 296 -21.90 -3.35 -6.83
N LEU A 297 -22.78 -2.35 -6.74
CA LEU A 297 -22.56 -1.12 -5.95
C LEU A 297 -22.40 -1.41 -4.45
N LEU A 298 -23.17 -2.34 -3.90
CA LEU A 298 -23.02 -2.81 -2.52
C LEU A 298 -21.65 -3.49 -2.29
N VAL A 299 -21.29 -4.45 -3.15
CA VAL A 299 -20.00 -5.18 -3.06
C VAL A 299 -18.80 -4.24 -3.23
N TYR A 300 -18.89 -3.26 -4.14
CA TYR A 300 -17.85 -2.25 -4.32
C TYR A 300 -17.73 -1.37 -3.06
N SER A 301 -18.82 -0.78 -2.58
CA SER A 301 -18.83 0.10 -1.40
C SER A 301 -18.38 -0.61 -0.11
N TYR A 302 -18.68 -1.90 0.03
CA TYR A 302 -18.19 -2.72 1.14
C TYR A 302 -16.69 -3.07 1.00
N LYS A 303 -16.14 -3.13 -0.22
CA LYS A 303 -14.72 -3.45 -0.46
C LYS A 303 -13.80 -2.23 -0.44
N THR A 304 -14.21 -1.08 -0.98
CA THR A 304 -13.37 0.12 -1.16
C THR A 304 -13.66 1.20 -0.11
N GLN A 305 -13.82 0.80 1.15
CA GLN A 305 -14.33 1.69 2.21
C GLN A 305 -13.43 2.93 2.40
N PRO A 306 -14.00 4.16 2.48
CA PRO A 306 -13.22 5.38 2.68
C PRO A 306 -12.67 5.43 4.11
N CYS A 307 -11.36 5.22 4.21
CA CYS A 307 -10.55 5.13 5.44
C CYS A 307 -10.39 6.45 6.22
N ILE A 308 -10.57 7.60 5.57
CA ILE A 308 -10.25 8.91 6.16
C ILE A 308 -11.48 9.57 6.80
N GLY A 309 -11.42 9.72 8.12
CA GLY A 309 -11.97 10.81 8.92
C GLY A 309 -13.48 10.94 8.91
N SER A 310 -14.00 11.59 7.88
CA SER A 310 -15.43 11.80 7.69
C SER A 310 -16.10 10.68 6.91
N GLY A 311 -15.34 9.90 6.13
CA GLY A 311 -15.84 8.91 5.16
C GLY A 311 -16.70 7.78 5.74
N ARG A 312 -16.43 7.35 6.98
CA ARG A 312 -17.13 6.22 7.63
C ARG A 312 -18.65 6.40 7.69
N ILE A 313 -19.15 7.59 8.03
CA ILE A 313 -20.60 7.84 8.14
C ILE A 313 -21.29 7.77 6.78
N PRO A 314 -20.88 8.52 5.72
CA PRO A 314 -21.48 8.37 4.40
C PRO A 314 -21.26 7.01 3.74
N ASN A 315 -20.22 6.26 4.13
CA ASN A 315 -20.07 4.88 3.68
C ASN A 315 -21.12 3.95 4.30
N ASN A 316 -21.40 4.09 5.60
CA ASN A 316 -22.46 3.35 6.25
C ASN A 316 -23.84 3.73 5.66
N ILE A 317 -24.10 5.01 5.42
CA ILE A 317 -25.34 5.47 4.75
C ILE A 317 -25.46 4.83 3.37
N ARG A 318 -24.41 4.88 2.52
CA ARG A 318 -24.44 4.25 1.19
C ARG A 318 -24.61 2.74 1.21
N VAL A 319 -23.96 2.04 2.14
CA VAL A 319 -24.13 0.60 2.28
C VAL A 319 -25.55 0.25 2.74
N VAL A 320 -26.19 1.07 3.58
CA VAL A 320 -27.63 0.98 3.87
C VAL A 320 -28.48 1.27 2.62
N SER A 321 -28.15 2.30 1.83
CA SER A 321 -28.85 2.59 0.56
C SER A 321 -28.82 1.40 -0.40
N PHE A 322 -27.66 0.80 -0.60
CA PHE A 322 -27.53 -0.34 -1.53
C PHE A 322 -28.05 -1.65 -0.95
N SER A 323 -27.95 -1.91 0.36
CA SER A 323 -28.57 -3.11 0.95
C SER A 323 -30.09 -3.02 0.96
N SER A 324 -30.64 -1.83 1.23
CA SER A 324 -32.08 -1.52 1.10
C SER A 324 -32.56 -1.76 -0.32
N SER A 325 -31.82 -1.25 -1.31
CA SER A 325 -32.11 -1.41 -2.73
C SER A 325 -31.97 -2.86 -3.23
N VAL A 326 -30.95 -3.60 -2.79
CA VAL A 326 -30.79 -5.04 -3.08
C VAL A 326 -31.98 -5.81 -2.51
N TYR A 327 -32.37 -5.55 -1.26
CA TYR A 327 -33.48 -6.25 -0.61
C TYR A 327 -34.82 -5.98 -1.30
N SER A 328 -35.16 -4.71 -1.57
CA SER A 328 -36.39 -4.38 -2.31
C SER A 328 -36.35 -4.91 -3.75
N SER A 329 -35.18 -4.94 -4.41
CA SER A 329 -35.02 -5.56 -5.73
C SER A 329 -35.22 -7.08 -5.72
N VAL A 330 -34.78 -7.79 -4.67
CA VAL A 330 -35.06 -9.23 -4.50
C VAL A 330 -36.57 -9.47 -4.28
N CYS A 331 -37.21 -8.68 -3.41
CA CYS A 331 -38.64 -8.79 -3.17
C CYS A 331 -39.46 -8.54 -4.45
N VAL A 332 -39.09 -7.51 -5.23
CA VAL A 332 -39.70 -7.20 -6.53
C VAL A 332 -39.42 -8.28 -7.57
N PHE A 333 -38.20 -8.81 -7.65
CA PHE A 333 -37.88 -9.89 -8.58
C PHE A 333 -38.70 -11.15 -8.28
N LEU A 334 -38.83 -11.54 -7.00
CA LEU A 334 -39.67 -12.66 -6.58
C LEU A 334 -41.16 -12.40 -6.87
N PHE A 335 -41.66 -11.17 -6.66
CA PHE A 335 -43.01 -10.76 -7.06
C PHE A 335 -43.23 -10.92 -8.58
N CYS A 336 -42.31 -10.42 -9.41
CA CYS A 336 -42.37 -10.54 -10.87
C CYS A 336 -42.32 -12.00 -11.38
N VAL A 337 -41.63 -12.89 -10.67
CA VAL A 337 -41.53 -14.32 -11.03
C VAL A 337 -42.71 -15.14 -10.52
N THR A 338 -43.29 -14.79 -9.36
CA THR A 338 -44.35 -15.58 -8.72
C THR A 338 -45.77 -15.11 -9.02
N GLY A 339 -45.97 -13.87 -9.50
CA GLY A 339 -47.31 -13.31 -9.73
C GLY A 339 -48.15 -13.18 -8.46
N THR A 340 -47.50 -13.03 -7.30
CA THR A 340 -48.14 -12.95 -5.98
C THR A 340 -48.86 -11.62 -5.74
N SER A 341 -49.72 -11.56 -4.73
CA SER A 341 -50.46 -10.34 -4.40
C SER A 341 -49.55 -9.20 -3.94
N ILE A 342 -49.95 -7.96 -4.20
CA ILE A 342 -49.23 -6.77 -3.73
C ILE A 342 -49.13 -6.69 -2.20
N SER A 343 -50.12 -7.21 -1.47
CA SER A 343 -50.08 -7.39 -0.02
C SER A 343 -48.91 -8.27 0.43
N SER A 344 -48.61 -9.34 -0.31
CA SER A 344 -47.46 -10.20 -0.06
C SER A 344 -46.14 -9.45 -0.24
N LEU A 345 -46.05 -8.52 -1.20
CA LEU A 345 -44.90 -7.63 -1.35
C LEU A 345 -44.79 -6.66 -0.17
N TYR A 346 -45.88 -6.04 0.28
CA TYR A 346 -45.86 -5.17 1.46
C TYR A 346 -45.38 -5.89 2.72
N TYR A 347 -45.88 -7.10 3.01
CA TYR A 347 -45.37 -7.92 4.13
C TYR A 347 -43.88 -8.28 3.95
N SER A 348 -43.44 -8.56 2.72
CA SER A 348 -42.02 -8.85 2.42
C SER A 348 -41.09 -7.64 2.62
N LEU A 349 -41.61 -6.41 2.69
CA LEU A 349 -40.82 -5.20 2.93
C LEU A 349 -40.73 -4.80 4.41
N VAL A 350 -41.57 -5.37 5.29
CA VAL A 350 -41.54 -5.11 6.75
C VAL A 350 -40.16 -5.32 7.38
N PRO A 351 -39.31 -6.30 6.97
CA PRO A 351 -37.97 -6.47 7.55
C PRO A 351 -36.93 -5.39 7.17
N LEU A 352 -37.25 -4.42 6.30
CA LEU A 352 -36.29 -3.40 5.84
C LEU A 352 -35.52 -2.69 6.97
N PRO A 353 -36.12 -2.25 8.10
CA PRO A 353 -35.39 -1.66 9.22
C PRO A 353 -34.34 -2.58 9.84
N VAL A 354 -34.60 -3.89 9.87
CA VAL A 354 -33.63 -4.89 10.34
C VAL A 354 -32.49 -5.02 9.33
N VAL A 355 -32.78 -5.04 8.02
CA VAL A 355 -31.76 -5.02 6.96
C VAL A 355 -30.86 -3.79 7.08
N TRP A 356 -31.42 -2.61 7.36
CA TRP A 356 -30.65 -1.38 7.55
C TRP A 356 -29.72 -1.46 8.77
N LEU A 357 -30.21 -1.94 9.91
CA LEU A 357 -29.40 -2.11 11.14
C LEU A 357 -28.29 -3.17 10.97
N VAL A 358 -28.58 -4.28 10.31
CA VAL A 358 -27.59 -5.34 10.01
C VAL A 358 -26.52 -4.83 9.03
N ALA A 359 -26.92 -4.16 7.95
CA ALA A 359 -25.99 -3.58 6.98
C ALA A 359 -25.09 -2.51 7.62
N TRP A 360 -25.66 -1.61 8.43
CA TRP A 360 -24.90 -0.60 9.18
C TRP A 360 -23.90 -1.26 10.14
N THR A 361 -24.33 -2.20 10.97
CA THR A 361 -23.46 -2.81 12.00
C THR A 361 -22.33 -3.66 11.42
N ILE A 362 -22.57 -4.43 10.35
CA ILE A 362 -21.53 -5.18 9.63
C ILE A 362 -20.53 -4.23 8.97
N ASN A 363 -21.00 -3.21 8.24
CA ASN A 363 -20.13 -2.26 7.56
C ASN A 363 -19.31 -1.41 8.54
N ASP A 364 -19.91 -0.99 9.66
CA ASP A 364 -19.25 -0.19 10.71
C ASP A 364 -18.15 -0.98 11.44
N ARG A 365 -18.39 -2.27 11.73
CA ARG A 365 -17.37 -3.18 12.28
C ARG A 365 -16.16 -3.28 11.35
N ARG A 366 -16.39 -3.47 10.04
CA ARG A 366 -15.30 -3.49 9.05
C ARG A 366 -14.61 -2.13 8.92
N ALA A 367 -15.39 -1.04 8.84
CA ALA A 367 -14.87 0.31 8.62
C ALA A 367 -13.92 0.76 9.74
N LYS A 368 -14.18 0.35 10.99
CA LYS A 368 -13.29 0.60 12.15
C LYS A 368 -11.85 0.11 11.93
N LEU A 369 -11.64 -1.01 11.24
CA LEU A 369 -10.31 -1.58 10.95
C LEU A 369 -9.42 -0.69 10.06
N PHE A 370 -10.06 0.21 9.30
CA PHE A 370 -9.42 1.11 8.34
C PHE A 370 -9.63 2.58 8.69
N TYR A 371 -10.21 2.89 9.86
CA TYR A 371 -10.65 4.23 10.23
C TYR A 371 -9.54 5.05 10.89
N ILE A 372 -9.18 6.18 10.28
CA ILE A 372 -8.38 7.25 10.91
C ILE A 372 -9.32 8.42 11.19
N PRO A 373 -9.41 8.98 12.41
CA PRO A 373 -10.37 10.05 12.71
C PRO A 373 -10.01 11.39 12.08
N TYR A 374 -11.01 12.27 11.93
CA TYR A 374 -10.84 13.59 11.30
C TYR A 374 -10.28 14.63 12.28
N ARG A 375 -8.99 14.47 12.63
CA ARG A 375 -8.26 15.28 13.61
C ARG A 375 -7.04 16.00 12.97
N PRO A 376 -6.49 17.06 13.59
CA PRO A 376 -5.22 17.66 13.14
C PRO A 376 -4.04 16.67 13.34
N ILE A 377 -2.90 16.95 12.71
CA ILE A 377 -1.70 16.08 12.81
C ILE A 377 -1.24 15.93 14.27
N VAL A 378 -1.25 17.02 15.05
CA VAL A 378 -0.95 17.03 16.50
C VAL A 378 -1.73 15.95 17.26
N ASP A 379 -3.05 15.96 17.14
CA ASP A 379 -3.94 14.99 17.78
C ASP A 379 -3.64 13.55 17.35
N LEU A 380 -3.43 13.32 16.04
CA LEU A 380 -3.18 11.98 15.50
C LEU A 380 -1.90 11.37 16.09
N LEU A 381 -0.85 12.19 16.31
CA LEU A 381 0.40 11.77 16.97
C LEU A 381 0.22 11.41 18.46
N VAL A 382 -0.88 11.82 19.10
CA VAL A 382 -1.19 11.55 20.51
C VAL A 382 -2.09 10.32 20.68
N MET A 383 -2.65 9.78 19.59
CA MET A 383 -3.55 8.63 19.67
C MET A 383 -2.82 7.34 20.10
N PRO A 384 -3.41 6.51 20.99
CA PRO A 384 -2.87 5.21 21.35
C PRO A 384 -3.06 4.17 20.24
N GLU A 385 -4.02 4.35 19.33
CA GLU A 385 -4.23 3.44 18.22
C GLU A 385 -3.11 3.60 17.16
N ALA A 386 -2.31 2.55 16.98
CA ALA A 386 -1.13 2.53 16.11
C ALA A 386 -1.42 3.03 14.68
N ARG A 387 -2.52 2.61 14.05
CA ARG A 387 -2.86 3.00 12.66
C ARG A 387 -3.13 4.51 12.50
N PRO A 388 -4.00 5.16 13.29
CA PRO A 388 -4.09 6.62 13.35
C PRO A 388 -2.77 7.33 13.64
N GLN A 389 -1.96 6.81 14.56
CA GLN A 389 -0.64 7.37 14.89
C GLN A 389 0.32 7.32 13.70
N LEU A 390 0.45 6.15 13.05
CA LEU A 390 1.24 5.93 11.83
C LEU A 390 0.84 6.89 10.72
N ALA A 391 -0.47 7.03 10.46
CA ALA A 391 -0.98 7.97 9.48
C ALA A 391 -0.70 9.44 9.86
N GLY A 392 -0.68 9.77 11.16
CA GLY A 392 -0.26 11.07 11.68
C GLY A 392 1.23 11.35 11.49
N VAL A 393 2.10 10.38 11.76
CA VAL A 393 3.55 10.48 11.52
C VAL A 393 3.87 10.63 10.03
N ILE A 394 3.24 9.83 9.18
CA ILE A 394 3.37 9.95 7.73
C ILE A 394 2.81 11.30 7.26
N ALA A 395 1.69 11.78 7.84
CA ALA A 395 1.19 13.11 7.52
C ALA A 395 2.19 14.21 7.91
N ALA A 396 2.87 14.11 9.05
CA ALA A 396 3.94 15.03 9.44
C ALA A 396 5.14 14.99 8.46
N LEU A 397 5.51 13.80 7.97
CA LEU A 397 6.58 13.64 6.96
C LEU A 397 6.23 14.30 5.62
N TYR A 398 4.97 14.23 5.18
CA TYR A 398 4.54 14.71 3.85
C TYR A 398 3.90 16.10 3.83
N ALA A 399 3.51 16.66 4.97
CA ALA A 399 2.90 17.98 5.05
C ALA A 399 3.83 19.10 4.55
N ASP A 400 3.19 20.18 4.10
CA ASP A 400 3.84 21.44 3.79
C ASP A 400 3.88 22.29 5.08
N PRO A 401 5.06 22.63 5.63
CA PRO A 401 5.18 23.37 6.89
C PRO A 401 4.41 24.69 6.85
N MET A 402 4.41 25.39 5.72
CA MET A 402 3.76 26.70 5.54
C MET A 402 2.22 26.65 5.63
N LYS A 403 1.64 25.45 5.83
CA LYS A 403 0.21 25.26 6.08
C LYS A 403 -0.12 25.02 7.56
N ILE A 404 0.83 24.51 8.34
CA ILE A 404 0.71 24.22 9.77
C ILE A 404 0.84 25.53 10.57
N ARG A 405 0.34 25.60 11.81
CA ARG A 405 0.52 26.79 12.66
C ARG A 405 1.90 26.75 13.32
N SER A 406 2.56 27.89 13.46
CA SER A 406 3.89 27.98 14.09
C SER A 406 3.91 27.49 15.54
N GLU A 407 2.80 27.64 16.28
CA GLU A 407 2.63 27.08 17.62
C GLU A 407 2.58 25.54 17.64
N ASP A 408 2.06 24.90 16.59
CA ASP A 408 1.95 23.44 16.49
C ASP A 408 3.33 22.80 16.25
N TYR A 409 4.31 23.54 15.71
CA TYR A 409 5.64 23.02 15.32
C TYR A 409 6.36 22.33 16.49
N LEU A 410 6.42 23.00 17.65
CA LEU A 410 7.08 22.46 18.85
C LEU A 410 6.41 21.16 19.30
N LEU A 411 5.08 21.16 19.35
CA LEU A 411 4.30 20.02 19.83
C LEU A 411 4.39 18.82 18.87
N ILE A 412 4.40 19.05 17.55
CA ILE A 412 4.66 18.00 16.55
C ILE A 412 6.07 17.41 16.76
N VAL A 413 7.11 18.24 16.87
CA VAL A 413 8.49 17.78 17.07
C VAL A 413 8.63 16.97 18.36
N THR A 414 8.11 17.46 19.49
CA THR A 414 8.13 16.75 20.77
C THR A 414 7.43 15.39 20.70
N ARG A 415 6.29 15.29 20.00
CA ARG A 415 5.58 14.01 19.83
C ARG A 415 6.31 13.06 18.88
N LEU A 416 6.96 13.56 17.82
CA LEU A 416 7.79 12.71 16.94
C LEU A 416 8.99 12.11 17.69
N TYR A 417 9.67 12.87 18.54
CA TYR A 417 10.71 12.31 19.43
C TYR A 417 10.13 11.28 20.41
N SER A 418 8.98 11.57 21.02
CA SER A 418 8.30 10.65 21.95
C SER A 418 7.94 9.32 21.28
N ILE A 419 7.52 9.34 20.02
CA ILE A 419 7.23 8.13 19.24
C ILE A 419 8.54 7.40 18.90
N ALA A 420 9.55 8.09 18.37
CA ALA A 420 10.82 7.48 17.98
C ALA A 420 11.54 6.75 19.15
N ARG A 421 11.53 7.36 20.35
CA ARG A 421 12.13 6.82 21.58
C ARG A 421 11.28 5.76 22.29
N SER A 422 9.98 5.64 22.00
CA SER A 422 9.09 4.68 22.65
C SER A 422 9.41 3.23 22.26
N SER A 423 9.42 2.31 23.23
CA SER A 423 9.42 0.86 23.00
C SER A 423 8.10 0.36 22.38
N ASP A 424 6.99 0.98 22.78
CA ASP A 424 5.64 0.46 22.61
C ASP A 424 4.99 0.95 21.30
N ALA A 425 5.61 1.96 20.67
CA ALA A 425 5.17 2.49 19.38
C ALA A 425 5.52 1.54 18.23
N GLU A 426 4.59 1.37 17.29
CA GLU A 426 4.75 0.52 16.11
C GLU A 426 6.07 0.84 15.34
N PRO A 427 6.90 -0.16 14.99
CA PRO A 427 8.19 0.09 14.35
C PRO A 427 8.12 0.90 13.03
N GLN A 428 7.00 0.83 12.29
CA GLN A 428 6.72 1.69 11.14
C GLN A 428 6.59 3.17 11.54
N SER A 429 5.81 3.45 12.59
CA SER A 429 5.64 4.79 13.17
C SER A 429 6.96 5.36 13.68
N ARG A 430 7.76 4.54 14.37
CA ARG A 430 9.11 4.92 14.82
C ARG A 430 10.01 5.27 13.64
N THR A 431 10.02 4.45 12.60
CA THR A 431 10.82 4.66 11.37
C THR A 431 10.45 5.96 10.66
N HIS A 432 9.16 6.22 10.42
CA HIS A 432 8.73 7.45 9.76
C HIS A 432 8.93 8.71 10.65
N ALA A 433 8.92 8.57 11.98
CA ALA A 433 9.23 9.66 12.89
C ALA A 433 10.72 10.04 12.81
N LEU A 434 11.62 9.05 12.91
CA LEU A 434 13.07 9.24 12.70
C LEU A 434 13.37 9.87 11.34
N ARG A 435 12.69 9.40 10.27
CA ARG A 435 12.80 9.95 8.92
C ARG A 435 12.36 11.40 8.82
N THR A 436 11.38 11.83 9.62
CA THR A 436 10.91 13.22 9.67
C THR A 436 11.90 14.09 10.45
N LEU A 437 12.39 13.60 11.59
CA LEU A 437 13.37 14.29 12.44
C LEU A 437 14.71 14.50 11.71
N TRP A 438 15.15 13.58 10.84
CA TRP A 438 16.33 13.82 10.00
C TRP A 438 16.26 15.14 9.20
N PHE A 439 15.09 15.46 8.60
CA PHE A 439 14.94 16.71 7.85
C PHE A 439 14.89 17.96 8.74
N LEU A 440 14.58 17.80 10.03
CA LEU A 440 14.58 18.90 11.02
C LEU A 440 15.99 19.43 11.29
N HIS A 441 16.99 18.54 11.37
CA HIS A 441 18.38 18.88 11.70
C HIS A 441 19.26 19.10 10.45
N CYS A 442 18.85 18.61 9.28
CA CYS A 442 19.74 18.52 8.11
C CYS A 442 20.30 19.87 7.63
N LYS A 443 19.65 21.01 7.94
CA LYS A 443 20.18 22.36 7.66
C LYS A 443 21.51 22.61 8.39
N ASN A 444 21.50 22.44 9.71
CA ASN A 444 22.64 22.80 10.56
C ASN A 444 23.70 21.70 10.55
N PHE A 445 23.28 20.43 10.45
CA PHE A 445 24.18 19.31 10.16
C PHE A 445 25.04 19.57 8.90
N ARG A 446 24.44 20.09 7.81
CA ARG A 446 25.20 20.45 6.60
C ARG A 446 26.21 21.58 6.80
N LYS A 447 26.00 22.49 7.76
CA LYS A 447 26.97 23.56 8.09
C LYS A 447 28.24 22.98 8.73
N ALA A 448 28.11 21.93 9.54
CA ALA A 448 29.24 21.23 10.17
C ALA A 448 30.13 20.48 9.16
N LYS A 449 29.65 20.26 7.92
CA LYS A 449 30.34 19.53 6.81
C LYS A 449 30.75 18.07 7.11
N GLY A 450 30.46 17.56 8.30
CA GLY A 450 30.85 16.23 8.76
C GLY A 450 29.99 15.07 8.24
N GLN A 451 30.22 13.90 8.83
CA GLN A 451 29.45 12.67 8.68
C GLN A 451 29.19 12.11 10.08
N PHE A 452 28.06 11.45 10.29
CA PHE A 452 27.66 10.89 11.58
C PHE A 452 27.59 9.35 11.52
N GLY A 453 27.37 8.68 12.64
CA GLY A 453 27.31 7.22 12.74
C GLY A 453 28.45 6.61 13.53
N GLU A 454 29.23 5.73 12.90
CA GLU A 454 30.24 4.90 13.57
C GLU A 454 31.68 5.32 13.15
N PRO A 455 32.51 5.86 14.06
CA PRO A 455 33.93 6.18 13.85
C PRO A 455 34.87 5.22 14.64
N GLU A 456 36.20 5.23 14.52
CA GLU A 456 37.11 6.11 13.76
C GLU A 456 37.94 5.39 12.68
N ASP A 457 38.06 4.05 12.75
CA ASP A 457 39.05 3.27 11.99
C ASP A 457 38.71 3.17 10.48
N GLU A 458 39.50 3.83 9.63
CA GLU A 458 39.29 3.87 8.18
C GLU A 458 39.31 2.48 7.52
N MET A 459 40.01 1.49 8.09
CA MET A 459 40.02 0.12 7.55
C MET A 459 38.67 -0.61 7.73
N GLN A 460 37.83 -0.14 8.66
CA GLN A 460 36.53 -0.76 8.99
C GLN A 460 35.33 0.00 8.40
N ALA A 461 35.49 1.27 8.03
CA ALA A 461 34.47 2.10 7.40
C ALA A 461 34.22 1.70 5.93
N LEU A 462 32.95 1.52 5.54
CA LEU A 462 32.60 1.17 4.16
C LEU A 462 32.46 2.40 3.24
N PRO A 463 33.04 2.40 2.02
CA PRO A 463 32.90 3.50 1.07
C PRO A 463 31.47 3.57 0.50
N PRO A 464 30.83 4.76 0.43
CA PRO A 464 29.37 4.91 0.22
C PRO A 464 28.84 4.59 -1.19
N LYS A 465 29.63 3.89 -2.03
CA LYS A 465 29.25 3.46 -3.39
C LYS A 465 28.84 1.98 -3.48
N LEU A 466 28.97 1.20 -2.40
CA LEU A 466 28.85 -0.27 -2.43
C LEU A 466 27.41 -0.82 -2.57
N TRP A 467 26.40 0.01 -2.81
CA TRP A 467 25.07 -0.47 -3.22
C TRP A 467 25.06 -0.71 -4.74
N LEU A 468 25.27 -1.97 -5.14
CA LEU A 468 25.58 -2.36 -6.51
C LEU A 468 24.29 -2.58 -7.32
N LYS A 469 23.81 -1.49 -7.91
CA LYS A 469 22.45 -1.38 -8.46
C LYS A 469 22.45 -0.87 -9.90
N ASP A 470 21.45 -1.29 -10.67
CA ASP A 470 21.10 -0.87 -12.03
C ASP A 470 22.15 -1.08 -13.15
N ARG A 471 23.46 -1.16 -12.87
CA ARG A 471 24.53 -1.30 -13.89
C ARG A 471 24.94 -2.74 -14.24
N GLU A 472 24.77 -3.70 -13.33
CA GLU A 472 25.34 -5.07 -13.47
C GLU A 472 24.30 -6.20 -13.30
N ASN A 473 23.01 -5.86 -13.15
CA ASN A 473 21.95 -6.81 -12.82
C ASN A 473 21.02 -7.09 -14.03
N PRO A 474 21.25 -8.15 -14.85
CA PRO A 474 20.50 -8.39 -16.08
C PRO A 474 19.03 -8.77 -15.84
N ASP A 475 18.72 -9.50 -14.76
CA ASP A 475 17.36 -9.87 -14.33
C ASP A 475 16.41 -8.65 -14.35
N ARG A 476 16.93 -7.50 -13.93
CA ARG A 476 16.21 -6.23 -13.88
C ARG A 476 15.58 -5.87 -15.23
N VAL A 477 16.25 -6.14 -16.35
CA VAL A 477 15.76 -5.79 -17.71
C VAL A 477 14.47 -6.54 -18.01
N GLN A 478 14.42 -7.84 -17.69
CA GLN A 478 13.24 -8.68 -17.88
C GLN A 478 12.08 -8.18 -17.01
N TRP A 479 12.34 -7.96 -15.71
CA TRP A 479 11.33 -7.46 -14.77
C TRP A 479 10.88 -6.02 -15.07
N THR A 480 11.71 -5.16 -15.67
CA THR A 480 11.25 -3.85 -16.16
C THR A 480 10.38 -3.95 -17.41
N LYS A 481 10.67 -4.87 -18.34
CA LYS A 481 9.82 -5.09 -19.53
C LYS A 481 8.45 -5.63 -19.14
N ALA A 482 8.39 -6.63 -18.25
CA ALA A 482 7.13 -7.12 -17.69
C ALA A 482 6.42 -6.09 -16.80
N GLY A 483 7.19 -5.23 -16.11
CA GLY A 483 6.69 -4.21 -15.20
C GLY A 483 6.10 -2.98 -15.90
N MET A 484 6.67 -2.51 -17.02
CA MET A 484 6.20 -1.31 -17.74
C MET A 484 4.74 -1.46 -18.18
N ALA A 485 4.39 -2.60 -18.77
CA ALA A 485 3.02 -2.96 -19.18
C ALA A 485 1.99 -3.02 -18.02
N LYS A 486 2.41 -2.88 -16.76
CA LYS A 486 1.55 -3.01 -15.57
C LYS A 486 1.71 -1.86 -14.56
N SER A 487 2.73 -1.00 -14.71
CA SER A 487 3.15 -0.03 -13.68
C SER A 487 3.03 1.43 -14.11
N GLU A 488 3.07 1.75 -15.41
CA GLU A 488 2.99 3.15 -15.88
C GLU A 488 1.67 3.84 -15.51
N LEU A 489 0.59 3.07 -15.33
CA LEU A 489 -0.70 3.57 -14.86
C LEU A 489 -0.77 3.90 -13.35
N LEU A 490 0.21 3.46 -12.55
CA LEU A 490 0.24 3.60 -11.08
C LEU A 490 1.44 4.40 -10.56
N SER A 491 2.58 4.37 -11.25
CA SER A 491 3.86 4.95 -10.80
C SER A 491 3.84 6.49 -10.65
N SER A 492 2.84 7.19 -11.19
CA SER A 492 2.87 8.64 -11.37
C SER A 492 2.54 9.50 -10.15
N LYS A 493 2.05 8.94 -9.02
CA LYS A 493 1.49 9.74 -7.89
C LYS A 493 1.89 9.34 -6.45
N GLN A 494 2.76 8.35 -6.23
CA GLN A 494 3.35 8.05 -4.91
C GLN A 494 4.88 7.97 -4.97
N THR A 495 5.53 9.10 -5.22
CA THR A 495 6.97 9.23 -5.00
C THR A 495 7.26 9.25 -3.50
N GLN A 496 7.63 8.09 -2.95
CA GLN A 496 8.23 8.01 -1.61
C GLN A 496 9.33 9.06 -1.48
N VAL A 497 9.34 9.81 -0.37
CA VAL A 497 10.46 10.71 -0.01
C VAL A 497 11.76 9.91 -0.06
N LYS A 498 12.70 10.29 -0.92
CA LYS A 498 14.04 9.69 -0.98
C LYS A 498 15.05 10.61 -0.33
N ILE A 499 15.80 10.10 0.64
CA ILE A 499 17.00 10.76 1.12
C ILE A 499 18.07 10.57 0.03
N ALA A 500 18.69 11.66 -0.35
CA ALA A 500 19.76 11.75 -1.33
C ALA A 500 20.68 12.88 -0.89
N ARG A 501 21.86 13.01 -1.51
CA ARG A 501 22.71 14.18 -1.26
C ARG A 501 21.92 15.44 -1.61
N ILE A 502 21.85 16.36 -0.66
CA ILE A 502 21.29 17.70 -0.82
C ILE A 502 22.46 18.58 -1.24
N ASP A 503 22.44 19.03 -2.49
CA ASP A 503 23.44 19.97 -3.01
C ASP A 503 22.99 21.41 -2.72
N HIS A 504 21.82 21.80 -3.22
CA HIS A 504 21.19 23.10 -2.96
C HIS A 504 20.17 23.03 -1.81
N LEU A 505 20.20 24.05 -0.94
CA LEU A 505 19.22 24.31 0.10
C LEU A 505 18.97 25.82 0.11
N SER A 506 17.71 26.24 0.24
CA SER A 506 17.34 27.66 0.36
C SER A 506 16.44 27.84 1.57
N ASP A 507 16.65 28.91 2.34
CA ASP A 507 15.69 29.30 3.36
C ASP A 507 14.44 29.91 2.70
N VAL A 508 13.27 29.59 3.24
CA VAL A 508 12.01 30.20 2.84
C VAL A 508 11.74 31.34 3.82
N LEU A 509 11.87 32.58 3.35
CA LEU A 509 11.43 33.74 4.13
C LEU A 509 9.94 33.58 4.44
N GLN A 510 9.60 33.69 5.72
CA GLN A 510 8.24 33.64 6.20
C GLN A 510 7.66 35.06 6.12
N ASP A 511 7.32 35.48 4.90
CA ASP A 511 6.76 36.81 4.62
C ASP A 511 5.37 36.96 5.25
N ASP A 512 5.34 37.38 6.51
CA ASP A 512 4.14 37.89 7.15
C ASP A 512 3.85 39.33 6.64
N SER A 513 2.88 39.41 5.73
CA SER A 513 2.18 40.63 5.28
C SER A 513 2.92 41.69 4.44
N ALA A 514 3.18 41.40 3.16
CA ALA A 514 3.23 42.42 2.08
C ALA A 514 2.99 41.82 0.67
N ALA A 515 1.75 41.83 0.16
CA ALA A 515 1.41 41.60 -1.27
C ALA A 515 -0.08 41.89 -1.60
N SER A 516 -0.61 43.03 -1.15
CA SER A 516 -1.84 43.62 -1.70
C SER A 516 -1.44 44.93 -2.36
N VAL A 517 -1.59 45.04 -3.70
CA VAL A 517 -0.81 45.96 -4.55
C VAL A 517 0.67 45.49 -4.60
N ASP A 518 1.38 45.46 -5.73
CA ASP A 518 1.16 46.09 -7.03
C ASP A 518 0.56 45.19 -8.14
N MET A 519 -0.23 45.79 -9.04
CA MET A 519 -0.72 45.15 -10.28
C MET A 519 -0.52 46.09 -11.49
N THR A 520 0.63 46.76 -11.53
CA THR A 520 0.79 47.99 -12.32
C THR A 520 2.04 48.00 -13.21
N HIS A 521 2.52 46.83 -13.66
CA HIS A 521 3.68 46.76 -14.57
C HIS A 521 3.65 45.65 -15.65
N LEU A 522 2.50 45.06 -15.94
CA LEU A 522 2.31 44.05 -17.01
C LEU A 522 1.09 44.35 -17.91
N ALA A 523 0.90 45.64 -18.23
CA ALA A 523 -0.17 46.17 -19.09
C ALA A 523 0.36 46.79 -20.40
N LEU A 524 1.51 46.31 -20.89
CA LEU A 524 2.11 46.64 -22.19
C LEU A 524 2.64 45.34 -22.82
N LEU A 525 2.59 45.26 -24.16
CA LEU A 525 2.85 44.07 -25.00
C LEU A 525 1.73 42.99 -25.06
N SER A 526 0.52 43.38 -25.52
CA SER A 526 -0.45 42.42 -26.11
C SER A 526 -1.19 42.94 -27.36
N LYS A 527 -0.43 43.49 -28.30
CA LYS A 527 -0.71 43.53 -29.75
C LYS A 527 0.61 43.07 -30.40
N VAL A 528 0.68 42.16 -31.37
CA VAL A 528 -0.14 41.96 -32.59
C VAL A 528 -0.47 40.46 -32.82
N SER A 529 -1.33 40.18 -33.82
CA SER A 529 -1.53 38.89 -34.52
C SER A 529 -0.24 38.09 -34.78
N GLY A 530 -0.21 36.76 -34.95
CA GLY A 530 -1.28 35.76 -35.06
C GLY A 530 -1.14 34.90 -36.33
N HIS A 531 -1.74 33.70 -36.34
CA HIS A 531 -1.76 32.68 -37.41
C HIS A 531 -0.48 31.84 -37.69
N SER A 532 -0.66 30.51 -37.60
CA SER A 532 -0.20 29.42 -38.50
C SER A 532 1.28 29.25 -38.92
N GLY A 533 1.75 28.00 -39.01
CA GLY A 533 2.71 27.61 -40.06
C GLY A 533 3.96 26.80 -39.67
N ARG A 534 3.90 25.49 -40.00
CA ARG A 534 5.00 24.55 -40.36
C ARG A 534 6.48 25.03 -40.47
N LEU A 535 7.34 24.12 -40.00
CA LEU A 535 8.62 23.63 -40.59
C LEU A 535 9.97 24.36 -40.43
N SER A 536 10.97 23.54 -40.08
CA SER A 536 12.37 23.51 -40.57
C SER A 536 13.44 24.54 -40.15
N ARG A 537 14.37 24.01 -39.32
CA ARG A 537 15.86 24.00 -39.47
C ARG A 537 16.67 25.31 -39.40
N THR A 538 17.97 25.09 -39.08
CA THR A 538 19.14 26.00 -39.11
C THR A 538 19.02 27.26 -38.23
N ALA A 539 19.78 27.42 -37.13
CA ALA A 539 21.26 27.43 -36.94
C ALA A 539 21.91 28.74 -37.42
N GLY A 540 22.69 29.40 -36.53
CA GLY A 540 23.38 30.66 -36.85
C GLY A 540 23.51 31.63 -35.66
N THR A 541 24.52 31.40 -34.83
CA THR A 541 25.43 32.39 -34.19
C THR A 541 25.12 33.90 -34.15
N THR A 542 25.51 34.51 -33.00
CA THR A 542 26.09 35.87 -32.80
C THR A 542 25.23 37.12 -33.03
N ALA A 543 25.54 38.31 -32.47
CA ALA A 543 26.20 38.71 -31.19
C ALA A 543 26.21 40.25 -31.08
N LEU A 544 26.29 40.79 -29.85
CA LEU A 544 26.47 42.23 -29.53
C LEU A 544 25.33 43.17 -30.04
N ALA A 545 25.19 44.43 -29.61
CA ALA A 545 25.45 45.09 -28.31
C ALA A 545 24.78 46.50 -28.33
N GLU A 546 25.02 47.32 -27.30
CA GLU A 546 24.98 48.80 -27.32
C GLU A 546 23.59 49.50 -27.47
N LEU A 547 23.36 50.71 -26.93
CA LEU A 547 23.95 51.45 -25.79
C LEU A 547 23.02 52.64 -25.43
N THR A 548 23.05 53.16 -24.18
CA THR A 548 22.60 54.54 -23.80
C THR A 548 21.10 54.87 -24.08
N THR A 549 20.46 56.02 -23.78
CA THR A 549 20.65 57.30 -23.03
C THR A 549 19.23 57.86 -22.73
N THR A 550 18.90 58.78 -21.80
CA THR A 550 19.39 59.26 -20.47
C THR A 550 18.34 60.25 -19.92
N ALA A 551 18.19 60.38 -18.58
CA ALA A 551 17.59 61.53 -17.87
C ALA A 551 16.08 61.84 -18.13
N ALA A 552 15.38 62.73 -17.38
CA ALA A 552 15.39 63.06 -15.95
C ALA A 552 14.14 63.93 -15.60
N GLU A 553 14.09 64.41 -14.34
CA GLU A 553 13.31 65.54 -13.78
C GLU A 553 12.15 65.25 -12.81
N THR A 554 11.82 66.28 -12.01
CA THR A 554 11.19 66.20 -10.67
C THR A 554 10.06 67.25 -10.50
N PRO A 555 9.20 67.14 -9.45
CA PRO A 555 7.88 67.80 -9.41
C PRO A 555 7.92 69.23 -8.82
N PRO A 556 6.77 69.88 -8.51
CA PRO A 556 6.29 69.81 -7.11
C PRO A 556 4.78 70.02 -6.79
N ASN A 557 4.39 69.60 -5.57
CA ASN A 557 3.58 70.32 -4.55
C ASN A 557 2.02 70.48 -4.55
N VAL A 558 1.46 70.08 -3.38
CA VAL A 558 0.64 70.86 -2.40
C VAL A 558 -0.92 70.77 -2.33
N ALA A 559 -1.39 70.66 -1.06
CA ALA A 559 -2.72 70.91 -0.48
C ALA A 559 -3.91 70.00 -0.84
N ALA A 560 -5.05 70.00 -0.11
CA ALA A 560 -5.35 69.84 1.34
C ALA A 560 -6.79 70.34 1.63
N ALA A 561 -7.68 69.52 2.22
CA ALA A 561 -8.98 69.93 2.77
C ALA A 561 -9.59 68.82 3.68
N ALA A 562 -10.54 69.19 4.55
CA ALA A 562 -11.29 68.27 5.42
C ALA A 562 -12.74 68.76 5.65
N VAL A 563 -13.67 67.84 5.92
CA VAL A 563 -15.06 68.10 6.38
C VAL A 563 -15.47 66.96 7.34
N ALA A 564 -16.41 67.21 8.26
CA ALA A 564 -16.79 66.32 9.37
C ALA A 564 -18.31 66.06 9.49
N ASP A 565 -18.66 65.15 10.42
CA ASP A 565 -19.92 64.99 11.16
C ASP A 565 -21.28 64.75 10.47
N VAL A 566 -22.07 63.85 11.08
CA VAL A 566 -23.39 64.08 11.72
C VAL A 566 -23.87 62.79 12.42
N ALA A 567 -24.73 62.88 13.43
CA ALA A 567 -25.08 61.79 14.36
C ALA A 567 -26.60 61.68 14.69
N ALA A 568 -26.93 60.88 15.72
CA ALA A 568 -28.22 60.71 16.44
C ALA A 568 -29.26 59.70 15.88
N ALA A 569 -30.29 59.23 16.63
CA ALA A 569 -30.35 58.68 18.02
C ALA A 569 -31.80 58.20 18.39
N ALA A 570 -31.95 57.02 19.04
CA ALA A 570 -33.09 56.52 19.89
C ALA A 570 -32.69 55.11 20.47
N THR A 571 -33.20 54.44 21.54
CA THR A 571 -34.32 54.56 22.53
C THR A 571 -35.75 54.25 22.02
N THR A 572 -36.77 53.78 22.76
CA THR A 572 -37.04 53.28 24.15
C THR A 572 -37.92 51.99 24.04
N ASP A 573 -38.50 51.36 25.06
CA ASP A 573 -38.09 50.77 26.36
C ASP A 573 -39.34 50.03 26.96
N ASN A 574 -39.17 49.00 27.82
CA ASN A 574 -40.12 48.44 28.83
C ASN A 574 -39.86 46.93 29.19
N GLY A 575 -40.01 46.56 30.47
CA GLY A 575 -40.02 45.18 31.01
C GLY A 575 -41.43 44.59 31.18
N THR A 576 -41.75 43.52 31.93
CA THR A 576 -41.06 42.51 32.81
C THR A 576 -42.14 41.51 33.33
N PRO A 577 -41.90 40.42 34.11
CA PRO A 577 -40.72 39.58 34.41
C PRO A 577 -41.00 38.04 34.27
N ASP A 578 -40.19 37.18 34.93
CA ASP A 578 -40.40 35.75 35.29
C ASP A 578 -40.47 34.68 34.15
N ALA A 579 -39.95 33.44 34.26
CA ALA A 579 -39.14 32.72 35.27
C ALA A 579 -38.10 31.78 34.55
N PRO A 580 -37.13 31.12 35.23
CA PRO A 580 -35.84 30.76 34.61
C PRO A 580 -35.69 29.34 34.01
N ALA A 581 -34.78 29.21 33.04
CA ALA A 581 -34.15 27.96 32.62
C ALA A 581 -32.61 28.11 32.57
N ALA A 582 -31.86 27.08 32.99
CA ALA A 582 -30.43 27.20 33.28
C ALA A 582 -29.53 27.19 32.03
N SER A 583 -28.53 28.09 31.99
CA SER A 583 -27.48 28.13 30.96
C SER A 583 -26.09 28.16 31.59
N ILE A 584 -25.34 27.07 31.43
CA ILE A 584 -23.98 26.94 31.98
C ILE A 584 -22.99 27.70 31.08
N ARG A 585 -22.43 28.81 31.60
CA ARG A 585 -21.34 29.55 30.95
C ARG A 585 -19.98 29.04 31.42
N PRO A 586 -18.96 28.91 30.55
CA PRO A 586 -17.58 28.67 30.97
C PRO A 586 -16.98 29.92 31.66
N PRO A 587 -16.00 29.77 32.56
CA PRO A 587 -15.43 30.87 33.32
C PRO A 587 -14.54 31.81 32.48
N LYS A 588 -14.49 33.09 32.87
CA LYS A 588 -13.57 34.10 32.31
C LYS A 588 -12.22 34.09 33.02
N LEU A 589 -11.21 34.66 32.34
CA LEU A 589 -9.86 34.88 32.85
C LEU A 589 -9.84 35.68 34.16
N ARG A 590 -8.81 35.44 35.00
CA ARG A 590 -8.21 36.49 35.83
C ARG A 590 -6.96 37.01 35.15
N SER A 591 -6.98 38.27 34.74
CA SER A 591 -5.79 39.03 34.34
C SER A 591 -5.15 39.68 35.56
N PHE A 592 -3.83 39.59 35.69
CA PHE A 592 -3.04 40.51 36.51
C PHE A 592 -2.26 41.45 35.57
N ALA A 593 -2.14 42.72 35.95
CA ALA A 593 -1.45 43.72 35.17
C ALA A 593 -0.74 44.75 36.05
N MET A 594 0.31 45.32 35.44
CA MET A 594 1.07 46.54 35.72
C MET A 594 2.37 46.39 36.53
N PRO A 595 3.37 47.28 36.33
CA PRO A 595 3.41 48.46 35.45
C PRO A 595 4.50 48.42 34.35
N ILE A 596 4.68 49.54 33.63
CA ILE A 596 5.65 49.74 32.52
C ILE A 596 6.73 50.75 32.91
N SER A 597 8.02 50.36 32.82
CA SER A 597 9.19 51.21 32.53
C SER A 597 10.45 50.31 32.44
N ALA A 598 11.49 50.54 31.62
CA ALA A 598 11.77 51.59 30.64
C ALA A 598 12.50 51.01 29.41
N ARG A 599 12.85 51.86 28.43
CA ARG A 599 13.58 51.48 27.19
C ARG A 599 14.92 50.75 27.45
N SER A 600 15.12 49.62 26.77
CA SER A 600 16.43 49.29 26.16
C SER A 600 16.23 48.38 24.93
N SER A 601 17.30 48.26 24.13
CA SER A 601 17.45 47.54 22.85
C SER A 601 16.43 46.45 22.49
N SER A 602 15.87 46.55 21.27
CA SER A 602 15.19 45.44 20.61
C SER A 602 16.14 44.25 20.42
N MET A 603 15.80 43.10 21.01
CA MET A 603 16.24 41.80 20.51
C MET A 603 15.05 41.07 19.90
N VAL A 604 15.17 40.72 18.62
CA VAL A 604 14.18 39.91 17.91
C VAL A 604 14.12 38.53 18.56
N ALA A 605 12.93 38.13 19.03
CA ALA A 605 12.72 36.78 19.55
C ALA A 605 12.97 35.77 18.44
N THR A 606 14.07 35.03 18.53
CA THR A 606 14.48 34.05 17.52
C THR A 606 13.48 32.91 17.46
N THR A 607 12.86 32.72 16.29
CA THR A 607 11.97 31.58 16.06
C THR A 607 12.79 30.28 16.13
N VAL A 608 12.44 29.41 17.08
CA VAL A 608 13.15 28.13 17.33
C VAL A 608 13.12 27.20 16.11
N PHE A 609 12.15 27.41 15.20
CA PHE A 609 12.00 26.70 13.95
C PHE A 609 11.84 27.68 12.78
N GLY A 610 12.38 27.29 11.61
CA GLY A 610 12.17 27.96 10.33
C GLY A 610 11.81 26.95 9.24
N VAL A 611 11.62 27.42 8.00
CA VAL A 611 11.26 26.56 6.86
C VAL A 611 12.38 26.59 5.81
N ILE A 612 12.83 25.40 5.41
CA ILE A 612 13.84 25.21 4.35
C ILE A 612 13.19 24.60 3.10
N ARG A 613 13.77 24.89 1.93
CA ARG A 613 13.43 24.26 0.67
C ARG A 613 14.56 23.33 0.24
N ILE A 614 14.21 22.06 -0.01
CA ILE A 614 15.10 21.02 -0.52
C ILE A 614 14.48 20.51 -1.83
N ARG A 615 15.13 20.82 -2.96
CA ARG A 615 14.54 20.67 -4.30
C ARG A 615 13.21 21.42 -4.37
N GLU A 616 12.12 20.78 -4.77
CA GLU A 616 10.79 21.39 -4.87
C GLU A 616 10.00 21.38 -3.54
N LYS A 617 10.42 20.58 -2.54
CA LYS A 617 9.67 20.40 -1.29
C LYS A 617 10.18 21.27 -0.16
N GLN A 618 9.25 21.77 0.64
CA GLN A 618 9.49 22.54 1.86
C GLN A 618 9.50 21.62 3.10
N TRP A 619 10.34 21.94 4.07
CA TRP A 619 10.57 21.15 5.28
C TRP A 619 10.73 22.06 6.51
N LEU A 620 10.25 21.60 7.66
CA LEU A 620 10.51 22.25 8.94
C LEU A 620 11.99 22.02 9.29
N SER A 621 12.68 23.07 9.74
CA SER A 621 14.05 23.02 10.23
C SER A 621 14.12 23.63 11.62
N ARG A 622 14.90 23.05 12.52
CA ARG A 622 15.25 23.70 13.79
C ARG A 622 16.34 24.74 13.56
N ASN A 623 16.35 25.79 14.38
CA ASN A 623 17.46 26.71 14.51
C ASN A 623 18.25 26.30 15.76
N GLU A 624 19.41 25.67 15.54
CA GLU A 624 20.30 25.09 16.55
C GLU A 624 21.76 25.17 16.04
N ASP A 625 22.74 24.90 16.91
CA ASP A 625 24.15 24.93 16.51
C ASP A 625 24.50 23.74 15.56
N PRO A 626 25.46 23.89 14.62
CA PRO A 626 25.94 22.77 13.82
C PRO A 626 26.47 21.57 14.63
N VAL A 627 27.03 21.78 15.82
CA VAL A 627 27.50 20.71 16.72
C VAL A 627 26.32 19.95 17.33
N ASP A 628 25.35 20.68 17.90
CA ASP A 628 24.10 20.10 18.42
C ASP A 628 23.41 19.25 17.35
N ALA A 629 23.35 19.74 16.10
CA ALA A 629 22.73 19.03 14.99
C ALA A 629 23.43 17.71 14.64
N VAL A 630 24.75 17.60 14.84
CA VAL A 630 25.48 16.32 14.70
C VAL A 630 25.10 15.37 15.83
N GLN A 631 25.08 15.84 17.09
CA GLN A 631 24.72 15.01 18.24
C GLN A 631 23.28 14.48 18.15
N HIS A 632 22.31 15.29 17.72
CA HIS A 632 20.94 14.84 17.46
C HIS A 632 20.89 13.80 16.31
N CYS A 633 21.66 13.98 15.23
CA CYS A 633 21.72 13.00 14.13
C CYS A 633 22.29 11.65 14.59
N ASP A 634 23.32 11.64 15.45
CA ASP A 634 23.83 10.40 16.06
C ASP A 634 22.79 9.71 16.97
N GLU A 635 21.99 10.48 17.73
CA GLU A 635 20.88 9.91 18.49
C GLU A 635 19.85 9.23 17.56
N LEU A 636 19.45 9.90 16.48
CA LEU A 636 18.54 9.36 15.47
C LEU A 636 19.10 8.10 14.79
N PHE A 637 20.42 7.98 14.63
CA PHE A 637 21.07 6.78 14.10
C PHE A 637 21.02 5.60 15.08
N ARG A 638 21.30 5.82 16.38
CA ARG A 638 21.20 4.78 17.41
C ARG A 638 19.77 4.24 17.46
N LEU A 639 18.78 5.13 17.58
CA LEU A 639 17.36 4.77 17.56
C LEU A 639 16.95 4.02 16.26
N ALA A 640 17.50 4.38 15.11
CA ALA A 640 17.23 3.69 13.84
C ALA A 640 17.84 2.28 13.77
N LYS A 641 19.02 2.06 14.35
CA LYS A 641 19.59 0.70 14.53
C LYS A 641 18.69 -0.14 15.44
N ASP A 642 18.26 0.41 16.57
CA ASP A 642 17.42 -0.30 17.54
C ASP A 642 16.07 -0.67 16.93
N VAL A 643 15.41 0.26 16.23
CA VAL A 643 14.18 -0.01 15.47
C VAL A 643 14.39 -1.13 14.44
N MET A 644 15.47 -1.10 13.66
CA MET A 644 15.76 -2.17 12.69
C MET A 644 15.96 -3.54 13.38
N VAL A 645 16.59 -3.58 14.55
CA VAL A 645 16.69 -4.81 15.36
C VAL A 645 15.31 -5.26 15.81
N THR A 646 14.46 -4.36 16.34
CA THR A 646 13.06 -4.68 16.70
C THR A 646 12.28 -5.24 15.51
N CYS A 647 12.36 -4.63 14.32
CA CYS A 647 11.70 -5.13 13.11
C CYS A 647 12.11 -6.58 12.80
N THR A 648 13.39 -6.92 12.92
CA THR A 648 13.88 -8.29 12.66
C THR A 648 13.45 -9.32 13.71
N VAL A 649 13.08 -8.90 14.93
CA VAL A 649 12.55 -9.79 15.99
C VAL A 649 11.04 -9.95 15.87
N VAL A 650 10.31 -8.88 15.52
CA VAL A 650 8.85 -8.88 15.31
C VAL A 650 8.46 -9.51 13.96
N ALA A 651 9.42 -9.65 13.04
CA ALA A 651 9.24 -10.15 11.67
C ALA A 651 8.27 -9.32 10.79
N ASP A 652 8.01 -8.06 11.14
CA ASP A 652 7.30 -7.12 10.26
C ASP A 652 8.19 -6.73 9.08
N LYS A 653 7.93 -7.35 7.93
CA LYS A 653 8.61 -7.10 6.65
C LYS A 653 8.46 -5.66 6.15
N SER A 654 7.36 -4.98 6.47
CA SER A 654 7.11 -3.61 6.01
C SER A 654 7.92 -2.61 6.84
N ALA A 655 7.91 -2.74 8.17
CA ALA A 655 8.81 -1.95 9.03
C ALA A 655 10.28 -2.26 8.76
N MET A 656 10.65 -3.52 8.55
CA MET A 656 12.01 -3.93 8.20
C MET A 656 12.48 -3.30 6.88
N PHE A 657 11.60 -3.24 5.87
CA PHE A 657 11.88 -2.57 4.61
C PHE A 657 12.13 -1.06 4.81
N GLU A 658 11.20 -0.33 5.41
CA GLU A 658 11.35 1.13 5.56
C GLU A 658 12.55 1.50 6.45
N ALA A 659 12.84 0.74 7.51
CA ALA A 659 13.98 0.98 8.39
C ALA A 659 15.32 0.74 7.68
N ALA A 660 15.46 -0.40 6.99
CA ALA A 660 16.68 -0.70 6.24
C ALA A 660 16.86 0.27 5.04
N MET A 661 15.78 0.63 4.34
CA MET A 661 15.82 1.63 3.26
C MET A 661 16.13 3.05 3.74
N TYR A 662 15.73 3.43 4.95
CA TYR A 662 16.09 4.71 5.57
C TYR A 662 17.60 4.79 5.83
N LEU A 663 18.17 3.80 6.52
CA LEU A 663 19.61 3.73 6.80
C LEU A 663 20.45 3.64 5.52
N LEU A 664 20.04 2.80 4.56
CA LEU A 664 20.72 2.64 3.27
C LEU A 664 20.74 3.95 2.46
N GLN A 665 19.67 4.75 2.49
CA GLN A 665 19.62 6.03 1.78
C GLN A 665 20.50 7.12 2.45
N LEU A 666 20.58 7.15 3.79
CA LEU A 666 21.52 8.04 4.50
C LEU A 666 22.99 7.73 4.15
N TYR A 667 23.32 6.45 4.04
CA TYR A 667 24.64 5.97 3.61
C TYR A 667 24.93 6.33 2.14
N GLN A 668 24.01 6.06 1.21
CA GLN A 668 24.15 6.45 -0.21
C GLN A 668 24.28 7.97 -0.41
N ALA A 669 23.58 8.77 0.41
CA ALA A 669 23.68 10.22 0.42
C ALA A 669 25.01 10.75 1.01
N ARG A 670 25.86 9.84 1.54
CA ARG A 670 27.13 10.10 2.23
C ARG A 670 27.02 10.86 3.55
N TYR A 671 25.86 10.81 4.21
CA TYR A 671 25.68 11.43 5.52
C TYR A 671 26.06 10.50 6.67
N LEU A 672 25.78 9.20 6.50
CA LEU A 672 26.00 8.16 7.51
C LEU A 672 27.21 7.28 7.19
N ARG A 673 28.08 7.05 8.19
CA ARG A 673 29.13 6.02 8.20
C ARG A 673 28.60 4.72 8.80
N LEU A 674 29.02 3.59 8.24
CA LEU A 674 28.60 2.25 8.66
C LEU A 674 29.80 1.30 8.73
N HIS A 675 29.90 0.53 9.82
CA HIS A 675 30.77 -0.64 9.87
C HIS A 675 30.27 -1.77 8.97
N LYS A 676 31.19 -2.68 8.59
CA LYS A 676 30.88 -3.83 7.73
C LYS A 676 29.73 -4.70 8.27
N ALA A 677 29.69 -4.98 9.57
CA ALA A 677 28.63 -5.77 10.21
C ALA A 677 27.26 -5.07 10.18
N THR A 678 27.21 -3.76 10.47
CA THR A 678 25.99 -2.94 10.41
C THR A 678 25.42 -2.93 8.98
N TYR A 679 26.28 -2.78 7.97
CA TYR A 679 25.89 -2.80 6.56
C TYR A 679 25.39 -4.18 6.11
N VAL A 680 26.06 -5.27 6.49
CA VAL A 680 25.59 -6.65 6.26
C VAL A 680 24.18 -6.84 6.81
N ARG A 681 23.89 -6.37 8.04
CA ARG A 681 22.55 -6.48 8.62
C ARG A 681 21.50 -5.66 7.84
N ILE A 682 21.82 -4.43 7.45
CA ILE A 682 20.92 -3.57 6.65
C ILE A 682 20.57 -4.24 5.32
N VAL A 683 21.56 -4.73 4.58
CA VAL A 683 21.30 -5.32 3.25
C VAL A 683 20.64 -6.69 3.37
N SER A 684 21.00 -7.52 4.35
CA SER A 684 20.33 -8.81 4.58
C SER A 684 18.87 -8.64 4.98
N SER A 685 18.55 -7.60 5.77
CA SER A 685 17.16 -7.25 6.11
C SER A 685 16.31 -6.98 4.86
N LEU A 686 16.88 -6.41 3.80
CA LEU A 686 16.19 -6.18 2.52
C LEU A 686 15.92 -7.46 1.73
N CYS A 687 16.76 -8.49 1.87
CA CYS A 687 16.56 -9.81 1.25
C CYS A 687 15.28 -10.51 1.75
N ALA A 688 14.87 -10.23 3.00
CA ALA A 688 13.69 -10.82 3.63
C ALA A 688 12.38 -10.01 3.43
N THR A 689 12.39 -8.98 2.58
CA THR A 689 11.22 -8.11 2.32
C THR A 689 10.38 -8.59 1.12
N ASP A 690 9.08 -8.31 1.10
CA ASP A 690 8.19 -8.67 -0.01
C ASP A 690 8.44 -7.83 -1.29
N HIS A 691 9.30 -6.82 -1.23
CA HIS A 691 9.70 -6.01 -2.38
C HIS A 691 10.73 -6.76 -3.24
N THR A 692 10.26 -7.75 -4.01
CA THR A 692 11.07 -8.63 -4.89
C THR A 692 12.25 -7.93 -5.56
N LYS A 693 12.02 -6.80 -6.26
CA LYS A 693 13.10 -6.04 -6.92
C LYS A 693 14.23 -5.60 -5.97
N ILE A 694 13.89 -5.16 -4.76
CA ILE A 694 14.87 -4.71 -3.76
C ILE A 694 15.57 -5.91 -3.11
N ALA A 695 14.87 -7.04 -2.93
CA ALA A 695 15.49 -8.30 -2.53
C ALA A 695 16.53 -8.77 -3.58
N ILE A 696 16.21 -8.72 -4.89
CA ILE A 696 17.17 -9.03 -5.97
C ILE A 696 18.39 -8.08 -5.92
N ASP A 697 18.18 -6.76 -5.85
CA ASP A 697 19.27 -5.77 -5.79
C ASP A 697 20.14 -5.95 -4.51
N ALA A 698 19.54 -6.35 -3.39
CA ALA A 698 20.22 -6.66 -2.13
C ALA A 698 21.07 -7.95 -2.20
N VAL A 699 20.48 -9.07 -2.65
CA VAL A 699 21.19 -10.35 -2.83
C VAL A 699 22.34 -10.20 -3.83
N HIS A 700 22.12 -9.48 -4.93
CA HIS A 700 23.16 -9.21 -5.92
C HIS A 700 24.31 -8.36 -5.34
N THR A 701 23.97 -7.35 -4.52
CA THR A 701 24.97 -6.54 -3.80
C THR A 701 25.81 -7.41 -2.86
N LEU A 702 25.18 -8.25 -2.02
CA LEU A 702 25.91 -9.15 -1.10
C LEU A 702 26.80 -10.15 -1.86
N TYR A 703 26.26 -10.78 -2.91
CA TYR A 703 27.00 -11.70 -3.78
C TYR A 703 28.27 -11.09 -4.36
N LYS A 704 28.18 -9.88 -4.92
CA LYS A 704 29.34 -9.16 -5.43
C LYS A 704 30.34 -8.81 -4.33
N LEU A 705 29.89 -8.20 -3.24
CA LEU A 705 30.78 -7.75 -2.16
C LEU A 705 31.49 -8.88 -1.41
N VAL A 706 30.94 -10.11 -1.42
CA VAL A 706 31.60 -11.31 -0.89
C VAL A 706 32.62 -11.89 -1.90
N LEU A 707 32.30 -11.92 -3.20
CA LEU A 707 33.25 -12.35 -4.23
C LEU A 707 34.43 -11.38 -4.41
N ASP A 708 34.16 -10.08 -4.35
CA ASP A 708 35.14 -9.01 -4.45
C ASP A 708 35.95 -8.81 -3.13
N ALA A 709 35.80 -9.74 -2.17
CA ALA A 709 36.44 -9.77 -0.83
C ALA A 709 36.23 -8.53 0.07
N VAL A 710 35.30 -7.63 -0.29
CA VAL A 710 34.99 -6.40 0.48
C VAL A 710 34.32 -6.74 1.82
N LEU A 711 33.43 -7.75 1.81
CA LEU A 711 32.74 -8.31 2.96
C LEU A 711 33.22 -9.75 3.21
N ALA A 712 34.17 -9.89 4.13
CA ALA A 712 34.71 -11.17 4.55
C ALA A 712 33.61 -12.08 5.18
N PRO A 713 33.50 -13.38 4.82
CA PRO A 713 32.43 -14.27 5.31
C PRO A 713 32.36 -14.40 6.85
N GLU A 714 33.48 -14.24 7.55
CA GLU A 714 33.63 -14.35 9.00
C GLU A 714 32.82 -13.27 9.75
N LEU A 715 32.52 -12.13 9.10
CA LEU A 715 31.67 -11.06 9.64
C LEU A 715 30.24 -11.54 9.97
N TRP A 716 29.77 -12.57 9.27
CA TRP A 716 28.44 -13.14 9.44
C TRP A 716 28.36 -14.04 10.68
N LEU A 717 29.47 -14.66 11.08
CA LEU A 717 29.56 -15.51 12.28
C LEU A 717 29.33 -14.69 13.56
N ARG A 718 29.70 -13.41 13.54
CA ARG A 718 29.41 -12.42 14.59
C ARG A 718 28.00 -11.82 14.53
N THR A 719 27.28 -12.04 13.43
CA THR A 719 26.03 -11.33 13.09
C THR A 719 24.95 -12.30 12.61
N SER A 720 24.77 -13.43 13.32
CA SER A 720 24.08 -14.61 12.80
C SER A 720 22.66 -14.39 12.27
N SER A 721 21.88 -13.49 12.87
CA SER A 721 20.54 -13.13 12.39
C SER A 721 20.53 -12.65 10.93
N SER A 722 21.64 -12.11 10.42
CA SER A 722 21.78 -11.71 9.02
C SER A 722 21.73 -12.91 8.07
N LEU A 723 22.23 -14.08 8.47
CA LEU A 723 22.21 -15.28 7.62
C LEU A 723 20.78 -15.79 7.41
N ASP A 724 19.94 -15.82 8.44
CA ASP A 724 18.52 -16.21 8.29
C ASP A 724 17.76 -15.23 7.38
N LEU A 725 18.04 -13.93 7.52
CA LEU A 725 17.47 -12.87 6.66
C LEU A 725 17.92 -12.97 5.19
N LEU A 726 19.17 -13.37 4.94
CA LEU A 726 19.65 -13.71 3.60
C LEU A 726 18.94 -14.96 3.06
N LEU A 727 18.81 -16.01 3.86
CA LEU A 727 18.21 -17.30 3.45
C LEU A 727 16.70 -17.19 3.14
N CYS A 728 16.01 -16.13 3.57
CA CYS A 728 14.67 -15.79 3.05
C CYS A 728 14.64 -15.58 1.52
N ALA A 729 15.77 -15.24 0.88
CA ALA A 729 15.85 -15.10 -0.57
C ALA A 729 15.93 -16.45 -1.33
N LEU A 730 15.96 -17.59 -0.62
CA LEU A 730 15.75 -18.91 -1.24
C LEU A 730 14.30 -19.08 -1.71
N ASP A 731 13.35 -18.41 -1.08
CA ASP A 731 11.92 -18.45 -1.41
C ASP A 731 11.56 -17.57 -2.64
N HIS A 732 12.57 -17.06 -3.37
CA HIS A 732 12.40 -16.03 -4.40
C HIS A 732 12.31 -16.62 -5.84
N PRO A 733 11.35 -16.19 -6.69
CA PRO A 733 11.07 -16.82 -7.98
C PRO A 733 12.16 -16.68 -9.07
N SER A 734 13.16 -15.79 -8.91
CA SER A 734 14.32 -15.76 -9.82
C SER A 734 15.37 -16.78 -9.39
N THR A 735 15.54 -17.84 -10.20
CA THR A 735 16.60 -18.85 -10.04
C THR A 735 18.00 -18.24 -9.97
N VAL A 736 18.25 -17.16 -10.72
CA VAL A 736 19.53 -16.42 -10.69
C VAL A 736 19.75 -15.71 -9.35
N THR A 737 18.67 -15.27 -8.70
CA THR A 737 18.74 -14.69 -7.34
C THR A 737 18.99 -15.77 -6.30
N VAL A 738 18.32 -16.92 -6.41
CA VAL A 738 18.56 -18.08 -5.53
C VAL A 738 19.99 -18.60 -5.68
N ALA A 739 20.51 -18.74 -6.90
CA ALA A 739 21.91 -19.14 -7.14
C ALA A 739 22.91 -18.19 -6.46
N LYS A 740 22.74 -16.86 -6.63
CA LYS A 740 23.55 -15.84 -5.93
C LYS A 740 23.46 -15.98 -4.40
N CYS A 741 22.26 -16.21 -3.86
CA CYS A 741 22.03 -16.41 -2.42
C CYS A 741 22.74 -17.67 -1.89
N VAL A 742 22.60 -18.81 -2.58
CA VAL A 742 23.20 -20.09 -2.17
C VAL A 742 24.73 -20.03 -2.24
N ILE A 743 25.32 -19.34 -3.22
CA ILE A 743 26.78 -19.14 -3.29
C ILE A 743 27.30 -18.34 -2.08
N VAL A 744 26.60 -17.27 -1.67
CA VAL A 744 26.96 -16.50 -0.46
C VAL A 744 26.78 -17.36 0.80
N ALA A 745 25.69 -18.11 0.92
CA ALA A 745 25.46 -19.01 2.03
C ALA A 745 26.55 -20.09 2.15
N LYS A 746 27.01 -20.66 1.03
CA LYS A 746 28.13 -21.61 1.01
C LYS A 746 29.43 -20.97 1.51
N ALA A 747 29.76 -19.75 1.07
CA ALA A 747 30.97 -19.05 1.53
C ALA A 747 30.94 -18.80 3.06
N ILE A 748 29.79 -18.37 3.60
CA ILE A 748 29.59 -18.16 5.05
C ILE A 748 29.71 -19.48 5.83
N LEU A 749 29.10 -20.56 5.34
CA LEU A 749 29.12 -21.86 6.03
C LEU A 749 30.47 -22.58 5.91
N MET A 750 31.27 -22.30 4.87
CA MET A 750 32.67 -22.75 4.79
C MET A 750 33.56 -22.02 5.82
N ALA A 751 33.33 -20.73 6.06
CA ALA A 751 34.00 -20.02 7.17
C ALA A 751 33.53 -20.50 8.56
N ALA A 752 32.26 -20.89 8.69
CA ALA A 752 31.76 -21.55 9.90
C ALA A 752 32.41 -22.92 10.15
N GLU A 753 32.79 -23.65 9.10
CA GLU A 753 33.47 -24.94 9.17
C GLU A 753 34.96 -24.80 9.55
N SER A 754 35.63 -23.71 9.18
CA SER A 754 37.01 -23.43 9.60
C SER A 754 37.10 -22.84 11.02
N GLU A 755 36.17 -21.97 11.44
CA GLU A 755 36.17 -21.41 12.80
C GLU A 755 35.56 -22.39 13.84
N SER A 756 36.42 -23.23 14.42
CA SER A 756 36.12 -24.23 15.46
C SER A 756 35.41 -23.76 16.74
N ARG A 757 35.16 -22.44 16.90
CA ARG A 757 34.43 -21.81 18.01
C ARG A 757 33.01 -21.36 17.66
N THR A 758 32.63 -21.37 16.38
CA THR A 758 31.29 -21.01 15.90
C THR A 758 30.21 -21.82 16.62
N ASN A 759 28.99 -21.28 16.80
CA ASN A 759 27.85 -22.07 17.27
C ASN A 759 26.75 -22.20 16.20
N LEU A 760 26.61 -23.39 15.59
CA LEU A 760 25.58 -23.69 14.59
C LEU A 760 24.15 -23.35 15.05
N PHE A 761 23.80 -23.63 16.32
CA PHE A 761 22.47 -23.30 16.87
C PHE A 761 22.22 -21.80 17.04
N ALA A 762 23.28 -20.98 17.07
CA ALA A 762 23.17 -19.53 17.04
C ALA A 762 23.23 -18.97 15.61
N LEU A 763 23.83 -19.72 14.67
CA LEU A 763 24.06 -19.33 13.27
C LEU A 763 22.88 -19.64 12.34
N LEU A 764 22.18 -20.75 12.56
CA LEU A 764 21.03 -21.19 11.77
C LEU A 764 19.81 -21.40 12.65
N THR A 765 18.69 -20.78 12.30
CA THR A 765 17.41 -21.01 12.97
C THR A 765 16.73 -22.26 12.39
N PRO A 766 15.74 -22.87 13.08
CA PRO A 766 14.92 -23.92 12.50
C PRO A 766 14.24 -23.50 11.18
N ALA A 767 13.92 -22.21 11.03
CA ALA A 767 13.39 -21.66 9.77
C ALA A 767 14.46 -21.61 8.67
N SER A 768 15.72 -21.24 8.99
CA SER A 768 16.85 -21.33 8.05
C SER A 768 17.03 -22.75 7.52
N ILE A 769 16.99 -23.75 8.43
CA ILE A 769 17.16 -25.18 8.09
C ILE A 769 15.99 -25.67 7.22
N ALA A 770 14.76 -25.28 7.55
CA ALA A 770 13.58 -25.61 6.75
C ALA A 770 13.66 -25.05 5.32
N ARG A 771 14.05 -23.78 5.14
CA ARG A 771 14.25 -23.17 3.80
C ARG A 771 15.35 -23.87 3.00
N LEU A 772 16.47 -24.22 3.64
CA LEU A 772 17.54 -24.99 2.98
C LEU A 772 17.04 -26.37 2.51
N ARG A 773 16.21 -27.07 3.29
CA ARG A 773 15.60 -28.34 2.88
C ARG A 773 14.61 -28.16 1.73
N CYS A 774 13.74 -27.15 1.79
CA CYS A 774 12.82 -26.84 0.69
C CYS A 774 13.59 -26.54 -0.60
N ALA A 775 14.58 -25.64 -0.55
CA ALA A 775 15.40 -25.32 -1.71
C ALA A 775 16.14 -26.53 -2.31
N PHE A 776 16.60 -27.47 -1.47
CA PHE A 776 17.26 -28.71 -1.91
C PHE A 776 16.31 -29.66 -2.67
N LEU A 777 15.02 -29.64 -2.32
CA LEU A 777 13.96 -30.40 -2.99
C LEU A 777 13.44 -29.66 -4.23
N ASP A 778 13.22 -28.35 -4.15
CA ASP A 778 12.59 -27.56 -5.22
C ASP A 778 13.55 -27.26 -6.38
N TYR A 779 14.83 -26.95 -6.10
CA TYR A 779 15.83 -26.62 -7.13
C TYR A 779 16.66 -27.82 -7.60
N HIS A 780 16.19 -29.05 -7.37
CA HIS A 780 16.90 -30.29 -7.73
C HIS A 780 17.32 -30.35 -9.22
N ALA A 781 16.55 -29.73 -10.12
CA ALA A 781 16.78 -29.72 -11.56
C ALA A 781 17.82 -28.67 -12.03
N ASN A 782 18.12 -27.65 -11.23
CA ASN A 782 19.13 -26.65 -11.58
C ASN A 782 20.50 -27.09 -11.05
N TYR A 783 21.41 -27.48 -11.94
CA TYR A 783 22.69 -28.08 -11.57
C TYR A 783 23.52 -27.21 -10.60
N GLN A 784 23.65 -25.90 -10.87
CA GLN A 784 24.47 -25.00 -10.05
C GLN A 784 23.86 -24.80 -8.65
N ILE A 785 22.54 -24.65 -8.55
CA ILE A 785 21.86 -24.50 -7.25
C ILE A 785 21.91 -25.84 -6.48
N SER A 786 21.56 -26.95 -7.14
CA SER A 786 21.52 -28.30 -6.57
C SER A 786 22.88 -28.73 -6.01
N THR A 787 23.96 -28.64 -6.79
CA THR A 787 25.33 -28.97 -6.31
C THR A 787 25.80 -28.07 -5.15
N THR A 788 25.51 -26.78 -5.19
CA THR A 788 25.92 -25.85 -4.12
C THR A 788 25.13 -26.08 -2.83
N LEU A 789 23.85 -26.47 -2.92
CA LEU A 789 23.05 -26.91 -1.77
C LEU A 789 23.50 -28.26 -1.20
N GLU A 790 23.84 -29.24 -2.05
CA GLU A 790 24.42 -30.51 -1.62
C GLU A 790 25.72 -30.30 -0.82
N ASP A 791 26.59 -29.37 -1.25
CA ASP A 791 27.82 -29.02 -0.52
C ASP A 791 27.52 -28.35 0.83
N ILE A 792 26.52 -27.47 0.90
CA ILE A 792 26.06 -26.86 2.15
C ILE A 792 25.57 -27.93 3.13
N CYS A 793 24.67 -28.82 2.69
CA CYS A 793 24.15 -29.91 3.52
C CYS A 793 25.27 -30.87 3.95
N ALA A 794 26.22 -31.21 3.06
CA ALA A 794 27.38 -32.03 3.42
C ALA A 794 28.28 -31.33 4.45
N GLY A 795 28.51 -30.01 4.34
CA GLY A 795 29.29 -29.24 5.32
C GLY A 795 28.62 -29.13 6.69
N LEU A 796 27.30 -28.88 6.72
CA LEU A 796 26.51 -28.88 7.95
C LEU A 796 26.58 -30.23 8.66
N HIS A 797 26.44 -31.34 7.92
CA HIS A 797 26.57 -32.69 8.47
C HIS A 797 28.00 -32.99 8.96
N ARG A 798 29.06 -32.54 8.28
CA ARG A 798 30.44 -32.66 8.78
C ARG A 798 30.66 -31.91 10.09
N MET A 799 30.18 -30.66 10.19
CA MET A 799 30.26 -29.87 11.42
C MET A 799 29.43 -30.48 12.57
N GLU A 800 28.28 -31.09 12.27
CA GLU A 800 27.47 -31.82 13.25
C GLU A 800 28.20 -33.08 13.76
N LEU A 801 28.79 -33.89 12.87
CA LEU A 801 29.60 -35.06 13.24
C LEU A 801 30.83 -34.68 14.09
N GLN A 802 31.55 -33.62 13.73
CA GLN A 802 32.71 -33.14 14.50
C GLN A 802 32.31 -32.72 15.92
N ARG A 803 31.14 -32.10 16.10
CA ARG A 803 30.58 -31.78 17.42
C ARG A 803 30.16 -33.04 18.18
N GLY A 804 29.50 -33.99 17.51
CA GLY A 804 29.11 -35.27 18.11
C GLY A 804 30.32 -36.05 18.63
N ALA A 805 31.40 -36.12 17.86
CA ALA A 805 32.67 -36.70 18.28
C ALA A 805 33.27 -35.97 19.49
N LYS A 806 33.43 -34.64 19.42
CA LYS A 806 33.99 -33.84 20.53
C LYS A 806 33.15 -33.92 21.81
N HIS A 807 31.83 -33.90 21.70
CA HIS A 807 30.94 -34.05 22.85
C HIS A 807 31.00 -35.46 23.46
N ARG A 808 31.15 -36.50 22.62
CA ARG A 808 31.39 -37.88 23.08
C ARG A 808 32.75 -38.00 23.78
N GLU A 809 33.80 -37.35 23.27
CA GLU A 809 35.10 -37.27 23.96
C GLU A 809 34.99 -36.54 25.30
N ASP A 810 34.33 -35.38 25.36
CA ASP A 810 34.14 -34.64 26.62
C ASP A 810 33.30 -35.44 27.63
N LEU A 811 32.28 -36.19 27.18
CA LEU A 811 31.52 -37.13 28.01
C LEU A 811 32.39 -38.31 28.47
N GLN A 812 33.24 -38.87 27.62
CA GLN A 812 34.17 -39.94 27.98
C GLN A 812 35.24 -39.45 28.96
N ARG A 813 35.77 -38.22 28.79
CA ARG A 813 36.70 -37.57 29.73
C ARG A 813 36.04 -37.30 31.07
N ARG A 814 34.79 -36.82 31.08
CA ARG A 814 33.99 -36.66 32.32
C ARG A 814 33.68 -38.00 32.98
N ALA A 815 33.34 -39.03 32.21
CA ALA A 815 33.12 -40.38 32.72
C ALA A 815 34.41 -40.96 33.34
N ALA A 816 35.56 -40.82 32.66
CA ALA A 816 36.87 -41.24 33.15
C ALA A 816 37.33 -40.45 34.39
N ALA A 817 37.10 -39.13 34.44
CA ALA A 817 37.33 -38.35 35.66
C ALA A 817 36.41 -38.79 36.81
N SER A 818 35.15 -39.13 36.51
CA SER A 818 34.20 -39.62 37.51
C SER A 818 34.54 -41.02 38.01
N SER A 819 35.10 -41.90 37.17
CA SER A 819 35.58 -43.23 37.58
C SER A 819 36.93 -43.13 38.30
N LEU A 820 37.82 -42.22 37.91
CA LEU A 820 39.05 -41.92 38.68
C LEU A 820 38.71 -41.45 40.09
N MET A 821 37.80 -40.47 40.22
CA MET A 821 37.28 -39.98 41.52
C MET A 821 36.64 -41.11 42.33
N ARG A 822 35.86 -41.99 41.68
CA ARG A 822 35.21 -43.14 42.32
C ARG A 822 36.22 -44.20 42.79
N ASN A 823 37.23 -44.50 41.98
CA ASN A 823 38.30 -45.44 42.30
C ASN A 823 39.18 -44.91 43.44
N ILE A 824 39.49 -43.61 43.46
CA ILE A 824 40.19 -42.96 44.58
C ILE A 824 39.33 -43.02 45.85
N ALA A 825 38.03 -42.68 45.77
CA ALA A 825 37.12 -42.76 46.91
C ALA A 825 36.90 -44.20 47.42
N GLN A 826 36.97 -45.20 46.54
CA GLN A 826 36.94 -46.62 46.92
C GLN A 826 38.27 -47.05 47.55
N SER A 827 39.41 -46.67 46.98
CA SER A 827 40.75 -46.97 47.51
C SER A 827 40.96 -46.40 48.92
N ILE A 828 40.41 -45.20 49.21
CA ILE A 828 40.42 -44.58 50.54
C ILE A 828 39.49 -45.32 51.53
N LYS A 829 38.45 -46.02 51.06
CA LYS A 829 37.58 -46.86 51.90
C LYS A 829 38.09 -48.30 52.08
N SER A 830 38.83 -48.86 51.12
CA SER A 830 39.38 -50.22 51.18
C SER A 830 40.75 -50.25 51.86
N GLY A 831 40.76 -50.07 53.19
CA GLY A 831 41.99 -50.08 53.99
C GLY A 831 42.65 -51.45 54.06
N ALA A 832 43.60 -51.74 53.16
CA ALA A 832 44.50 -52.89 53.22
C ALA A 832 45.96 -52.42 52.99
N LYS A 833 46.89 -52.91 53.83
CA LYS A 833 48.28 -52.43 53.85
C LYS A 833 49.13 -53.16 52.82
N SER A 834 49.78 -52.43 51.90
CA SER A 834 51.05 -52.85 51.30
C SER A 834 51.87 -51.62 50.89
N THR A 835 53.13 -51.59 51.30
CA THR A 835 54.09 -50.52 50.98
C THR A 835 54.98 -50.95 49.83
N VAL A 836 54.94 -50.23 48.71
CA VAL A 836 55.97 -50.29 47.67
C VAL A 836 56.47 -48.87 47.43
N SER A 837 57.76 -48.65 47.66
CA SER A 837 58.39 -47.33 47.66
C SER A 837 59.51 -47.23 46.63
N VAL A 838 59.21 -46.62 45.49
CA VAL A 838 60.17 -46.10 44.50
C VAL A 838 59.55 -44.80 43.94
N GLY A 839 60.25 -43.70 43.72
CA GLY A 839 61.67 -43.42 43.96
C GLY A 839 62.17 -42.37 42.98
N ILE A 840 62.28 -41.11 43.44
CA ILE A 840 63.25 -40.05 43.07
C ILE A 840 63.84 -40.14 41.64
N ASP A 841 63.68 -39.14 40.76
CA ASP A 841 64.39 -37.86 40.93
C ASP A 841 63.76 -36.59 40.27
N ARG A 842 64.43 -35.47 40.54
CA ARG A 842 64.24 -34.05 40.20
C ARG A 842 63.96 -33.78 38.70
N SER A 843 63.23 -32.70 38.35
CA SER A 843 63.74 -31.33 38.47
C SER A 843 62.68 -30.22 38.63
N MET A 844 63.16 -29.06 39.12
CA MET A 844 62.43 -27.81 39.43
C MET A 844 63.20 -26.63 38.83
N PRO A 845 62.53 -25.55 38.38
CA PRO A 845 62.29 -24.39 39.24
C PRO A 845 60.79 -23.98 39.26
N SER A 846 60.18 -23.46 40.34
CA SER A 846 60.60 -22.54 41.41
C SER A 846 60.47 -21.04 41.08
N ARG A 847 59.34 -20.44 41.52
CA ARG A 847 59.13 -19.08 42.10
C ARG A 847 57.61 -18.87 42.28
N ARG A 848 57.05 -18.88 43.50
CA ARG A 848 57.03 -17.85 44.56
C ARG A 848 56.29 -16.54 44.20
N LEU A 849 55.19 -16.32 44.93
CA LEU A 849 54.75 -15.08 45.60
C LEU A 849 54.75 -13.74 44.81
N SER A 850 53.56 -13.17 44.61
CA SER A 850 53.26 -11.81 45.10
C SER A 850 51.74 -11.57 45.15
N LEU A 851 51.26 -10.89 46.21
CA LEU A 851 49.96 -10.22 46.22
C LEU A 851 50.10 -8.94 47.06
N ARG A 852 50.38 -7.82 46.39
CA ARG A 852 50.59 -6.51 47.02
C ARG A 852 50.25 -5.36 46.06
N VAL A 853 49.07 -4.78 46.24
CA VAL A 853 48.74 -3.34 46.14
C VAL A 853 49.39 -2.50 45.01
N SER A 854 48.60 -2.20 43.96
CA SER A 854 48.32 -0.85 43.36
C SER A 854 49.45 0.15 42.97
N PRO A 855 49.13 1.26 42.24
CA PRO A 855 48.05 1.53 41.27
C PRO A 855 48.53 2.31 40.00
N VAL A 856 47.58 2.89 39.21
CA VAL A 856 47.75 4.02 38.26
C VAL A 856 48.54 3.67 36.95
N ASP A 857 48.24 4.21 35.75
CA ASP A 857 47.48 5.43 35.41
C ASP A 857 46.49 5.26 34.22
N PRO A 858 45.22 5.68 34.37
CA PRO A 858 44.33 6.02 33.26
C PRO A 858 43.94 7.52 33.29
N LEU A 859 44.50 8.32 32.37
CA LEU A 859 44.01 9.66 32.01
C LEU A 859 43.28 9.58 30.64
N VAL A 860 42.17 10.29 30.39
CA VAL A 860 41.53 11.37 31.15
C VAL A 860 40.02 11.11 31.30
N THR A 861 39.52 10.99 32.53
CA THR A 861 38.23 11.61 32.90
C THR A 861 38.10 11.76 34.41
N ALA A 862 38.15 12.99 34.88
CA ALA A 862 37.74 13.35 36.23
C ALA A 862 36.98 14.68 36.18
N ASN A 863 35.72 14.68 36.63
CA ASN A 863 35.16 15.80 37.38
C ASN A 863 33.81 15.47 38.03
N LEU A 864 33.57 16.15 39.16
CA LEU A 864 32.29 16.39 39.84
C LEU A 864 31.54 15.20 40.47
N GLN A 865 31.85 15.10 41.78
CA GLN A 865 31.00 14.78 42.93
C GLN A 865 29.51 15.23 42.88
N GLN A 866 28.76 14.75 43.89
CA GLN A 866 27.35 15.05 44.23
C GLN A 866 26.33 14.31 43.32
N MET A 867 25.26 13.69 43.81
CA MET A 867 24.44 13.95 45.02
C MET A 867 24.01 12.66 45.78
N PRO A 868 23.20 12.71 46.87
CA PRO A 868 23.27 11.72 47.97
C PRO A 868 22.22 10.56 47.97
N ASP A 869 22.34 9.79 49.04
CA ASP A 869 21.73 8.52 49.47
C ASP A 869 20.22 8.57 49.88
N ARG A 870 19.62 7.38 50.13
CA ARG A 870 18.31 7.11 50.81
C ARG A 870 17.00 7.28 49.99
N VAL A 871 15.88 6.54 50.22
CA VAL A 871 15.54 5.48 51.20
C VAL A 871 14.37 4.58 50.69
N PHE A 872 14.48 3.25 50.86
CA PHE A 872 13.45 2.16 50.97
C PHE A 872 12.32 1.99 49.90
N GLY A 873 11.84 0.75 49.63
CA GLY A 873 12.28 -0.55 50.17
C GLY A 873 11.30 -1.72 49.92
N SER A 874 11.40 -2.74 50.79
CA SER A 874 10.54 -3.94 50.91
C SER A 874 10.64 -5.03 49.82
N THR A 875 11.63 -5.91 50.02
CA THR A 875 11.68 -7.27 49.44
C THR A 875 10.66 -8.19 50.12
N MET A 876 10.04 -9.12 49.38
CA MET A 876 9.58 -10.41 49.95
C MET A 876 10.20 -11.57 49.18
N CYS A 877 10.52 -12.63 49.91
CA CYS A 877 11.06 -13.89 49.39
C CYS A 877 9.96 -14.96 49.49
N VAL A 878 9.87 -15.84 48.49
CA VAL A 878 8.99 -17.02 48.51
C VAL A 878 9.82 -18.22 48.07
N GLN A 879 9.75 -19.30 48.85
CA GLN A 879 10.47 -20.55 48.57
C GLN A 879 9.72 -21.39 47.52
N VAL A 880 10.45 -22.26 46.82
CA VAL A 880 9.88 -23.28 45.95
C VAL A 880 9.50 -24.50 46.79
N GLN A 881 8.27 -24.97 46.65
CA GLN A 881 7.84 -26.31 47.06
C GLN A 881 6.83 -26.84 46.03
N GLU A 882 6.87 -28.14 45.75
CA GLU A 882 6.10 -28.82 44.69
C GLU A 882 4.63 -29.05 45.08
N MET A 883 3.71 -29.03 44.11
CA MET A 883 2.63 -30.03 43.95
C MET A 883 1.88 -29.90 42.60
N ASP A 884 1.68 -31.07 41.98
CA ASP A 884 0.62 -31.56 41.07
C ASP A 884 0.20 -30.83 39.76
N GLU A 885 0.31 -31.56 38.64
CA GLU A 885 -0.12 -31.19 37.28
C GLU A 885 -1.51 -31.76 36.89
N GLU A 886 -2.65 -31.22 37.36
CA GLU A 886 -3.96 -31.66 36.80
C GLU A 886 -5.10 -30.60 36.78
N SER A 887 -4.91 -29.44 36.11
CA SER A 887 -6.02 -28.48 35.89
C SER A 887 -5.90 -27.48 34.72
N THR A 888 -5.13 -27.77 33.66
CA THR A 888 -4.79 -26.77 32.61
C THR A 888 -5.08 -27.20 31.15
N ARG A 889 -6.13 -28.01 30.90
CA ARG A 889 -6.49 -28.45 29.53
C ARG A 889 -7.71 -27.78 28.87
N ASP A 890 -8.64 -27.19 29.62
CA ASP A 890 -9.94 -26.72 29.05
C ASP A 890 -10.03 -25.24 28.63
N LEU A 891 -8.94 -24.46 28.72
CA LEU A 891 -8.97 -23.01 28.45
C LEU A 891 -8.45 -22.57 27.06
N VAL A 892 -8.14 -23.51 26.16
CA VAL A 892 -7.58 -23.21 24.82
C VAL A 892 -8.63 -23.27 23.70
N ASN A 893 -9.71 -24.05 23.86
CA ASN A 893 -10.63 -24.41 22.77
C ASN A 893 -11.75 -23.38 22.44
N LYS A 894 -11.52 -22.06 22.60
CA LYS A 894 -12.59 -21.06 22.39
C LYS A 894 -12.17 -19.72 21.76
N ALA A 895 -11.23 -19.73 20.81
CA ALA A 895 -10.74 -18.52 20.14
C ALA A 895 -10.53 -18.63 18.61
N VAL A 896 -11.29 -19.48 17.89
CA VAL A 896 -11.23 -19.57 16.41
C VAL A 896 -12.63 -19.56 15.80
N ASN A 897 -12.96 -18.50 15.04
CA ASN A 897 -13.89 -18.53 13.88
C ASN A 897 -14.09 -17.12 13.25
N VAL A 898 -13.23 -16.76 12.29
CA VAL A 898 -13.52 -15.71 11.28
C VAL A 898 -12.92 -16.16 9.94
N PRO A 899 -13.72 -16.36 8.88
CA PRO A 899 -13.19 -16.84 7.60
C PRO A 899 -12.54 -15.71 6.79
N THR A 900 -11.32 -15.94 6.32
CA THR A 900 -10.64 -15.06 5.34
C THR A 900 -10.25 -15.89 4.12
N THR A 901 -10.80 -15.56 2.95
CA THR A 901 -10.55 -16.27 1.70
C THR A 901 -9.32 -15.72 0.97
N SER A 902 -8.27 -16.54 0.89
CA SER A 902 -7.06 -16.27 0.09
C SER A 902 -6.56 -17.54 -0.61
N ALA A 903 -5.77 -17.35 -1.67
CA ALA A 903 -5.20 -18.42 -2.51
C ALA A 903 -4.26 -19.36 -1.69
N PRO A 904 -3.99 -20.60 -2.17
CA PRO A 904 -3.52 -21.69 -1.31
C PRO A 904 -2.12 -21.43 -0.74
N THR A 905 -2.08 -21.05 0.52
CA THR A 905 -0.85 -20.99 1.31
C THR A 905 -0.61 -22.39 1.88
N ARG A 906 0.51 -23.03 1.51
CA ARG A 906 0.76 -24.46 1.79
C ARG A 906 1.14 -24.69 3.26
N SER A 907 0.14 -24.73 4.14
CA SER A 907 0.31 -24.95 5.57
C SER A 907 0.81 -26.37 5.87
N VAL A 908 2.10 -26.49 6.18
CA VAL A 908 2.68 -27.75 6.68
C VAL A 908 2.31 -27.89 8.16
N HIS A 909 1.48 -28.89 8.47
CA HIS A 909 1.22 -29.29 9.85
C HIS A 909 2.45 -30.00 10.41
N VAL A 910 3.03 -29.46 11.49
CA VAL A 910 4.06 -30.15 12.28
C VAL A 910 3.35 -30.98 13.35
N THR A 911 3.25 -32.28 13.13
CA THR A 911 2.75 -33.22 14.14
C THR A 911 3.76 -33.36 15.27
N GLY A 912 3.31 -33.17 16.51
CA GLY A 912 4.15 -33.31 17.71
C GLY A 912 4.58 -34.76 17.94
N VAL A 913 5.78 -34.93 18.51
CA VAL A 913 6.32 -36.26 18.85
C VAL A 913 5.63 -36.80 20.10
N GLY A 914 4.88 -37.89 19.95
CA GLY A 914 4.36 -38.67 21.07
C GLY A 914 5.44 -39.58 21.69
N SER A 915 5.42 -39.70 23.02
CA SER A 915 6.32 -40.58 23.79
C SER A 915 5.60 -41.83 24.28
N GLY A 916 6.36 -42.87 24.65
CA GLY A 916 5.87 -43.99 25.47
C GLY A 916 5.53 -45.29 24.73
N GLY A 917 6.55 -46.04 24.29
CA GLY A 917 6.42 -47.44 23.86
C GLY A 917 7.42 -48.33 24.60
N ASN A 918 6.97 -48.99 25.67
CA ASN A 918 7.85 -49.70 26.61
C ASN A 918 8.03 -51.19 26.23
N VAL A 919 9.22 -51.58 25.77
CA VAL A 919 9.58 -52.98 25.49
C VAL A 919 10.90 -53.33 26.17
N LYS A 920 10.86 -54.30 27.09
CA LYS A 920 12.06 -54.92 27.66
C LYS A 920 12.60 -56.00 26.71
N GLY A 921 13.84 -55.87 26.27
CA GLY A 921 14.55 -56.87 25.48
C GLY A 921 16.04 -56.50 25.40
N GLY A 922 16.93 -57.50 25.54
CA GLY A 922 18.37 -57.27 25.63
C GLY A 922 19.10 -57.15 24.29
N ALA A 923 20.43 -57.04 24.39
CA ALA A 923 21.44 -56.97 23.32
C ALA A 923 21.62 -55.60 22.59
N ALA A 924 22.81 -55.01 22.79
CA ALA A 924 23.56 -54.16 21.85
C ALA A 924 22.79 -53.07 21.06
N GLY A 925 21.82 -52.39 21.68
CA GLY A 925 21.13 -51.23 21.09
C GLY A 925 22.07 -50.05 20.86
N GLY A 926 22.68 -49.95 19.68
CA GLY A 926 23.44 -48.77 19.26
C GLY A 926 22.52 -47.54 19.21
N VAL A 927 22.86 -46.51 19.99
CA VAL A 927 22.06 -45.27 20.04
C VAL A 927 22.00 -44.65 18.65
N LYS A 928 20.80 -44.62 18.05
CA LYS A 928 20.56 -43.88 16.81
C LYS A 928 20.80 -42.40 17.08
N ILE A 929 21.91 -41.87 16.54
CA ILE A 929 22.21 -40.44 16.58
C ILE A 929 21.17 -39.73 15.72
N GLN A 930 20.27 -38.97 16.35
CA GLN A 930 19.26 -38.19 15.67
C GLN A 930 19.87 -36.86 15.23
N TYR A 931 20.24 -36.77 13.96
CA TYR A 931 20.76 -35.53 13.36
C TYR A 931 19.73 -34.40 13.40
N LEU A 932 20.17 -33.23 13.85
CA LEU A 932 19.36 -32.03 14.09
C LEU A 932 19.43 -31.04 12.92
N PHE A 933 20.55 -30.96 12.20
CA PHE A 933 20.70 -29.99 11.10
C PHE A 933 20.44 -30.61 9.72
N VAL A 934 20.87 -31.86 9.49
CA VAL A 934 20.67 -32.55 8.20
C VAL A 934 20.23 -33.99 8.44
N GLN A 935 19.01 -34.33 8.03
CA GLN A 935 18.45 -35.68 8.18
C GLN A 935 19.13 -36.67 7.20
N ALA A 936 19.14 -37.95 7.56
CA ALA A 936 19.86 -38.99 6.82
C ALA A 936 19.34 -39.20 5.38
N ASP A 937 18.04 -39.00 5.14
CA ASP A 937 17.42 -39.03 3.81
C ASP A 937 18.05 -38.01 2.85
N VAL A 938 18.40 -36.83 3.37
CA VAL A 938 19.07 -35.78 2.58
C VAL A 938 20.49 -36.22 2.22
N ILE A 939 21.22 -36.88 3.12
CA ILE A 939 22.58 -37.39 2.86
C ILE A 939 22.55 -38.56 1.86
N GLU A 940 21.59 -39.47 1.96
CA GLU A 940 21.39 -40.57 1.01
C GLU A 940 21.02 -40.04 -0.39
N GLU A 941 20.13 -39.05 -0.49
CA GLU A 941 19.77 -38.40 -1.75
C GLU A 941 20.95 -37.59 -2.35
N ILE A 942 21.78 -36.91 -1.54
CA ILE A 942 23.02 -36.28 -1.99
C ILE A 942 23.96 -37.34 -2.60
N HIS A 943 24.13 -38.49 -1.93
CA HIS A 943 24.97 -39.57 -2.44
C HIS A 943 24.40 -40.14 -3.75
N ARG A 944 23.09 -40.40 -3.83
CA ARG A 944 22.42 -40.87 -5.06
C ARG A 944 22.63 -39.91 -6.24
N ARG A 945 22.36 -38.61 -6.05
CA ARG A 945 22.54 -37.58 -7.11
C ARG A 945 23.98 -37.53 -7.61
N ARG A 946 24.96 -37.59 -6.70
CA ARG A 946 26.39 -37.54 -7.05
C ARG A 946 26.84 -38.81 -7.79
N THR A 947 26.50 -39.99 -7.29
CA THR A 947 26.83 -41.27 -7.93
C THR A 947 26.25 -41.37 -9.34
N VAL A 948 24.98 -40.99 -9.56
CA VAL A 948 24.36 -41.00 -10.91
C VAL A 948 25.07 -40.03 -11.87
N ARG A 949 25.44 -38.83 -11.42
CA ARG A 949 26.21 -37.87 -12.24
C ARG A 949 27.57 -38.41 -12.65
N THR A 950 28.31 -38.99 -11.71
CA THR A 950 29.63 -39.58 -11.98
C THR A 950 29.53 -40.79 -12.91
N GLN A 951 28.52 -41.65 -12.73
CA GLN A 951 28.25 -42.76 -13.65
C GLN A 951 27.91 -42.26 -15.06
N PHE A 952 27.06 -41.24 -15.18
CA PHE A 952 26.69 -40.62 -16.46
C PHE A 952 27.90 -40.03 -17.19
N GLU A 953 28.76 -39.29 -16.47
CA GLU A 953 30.00 -38.72 -17.03
C GLU A 953 30.97 -39.81 -17.50
N GLN A 954 31.15 -40.88 -16.71
CA GLN A 954 31.99 -42.01 -17.07
C GLN A 954 31.41 -42.83 -18.24
N ALA A 955 30.09 -42.96 -18.35
CA ALA A 955 29.43 -43.61 -19.49
C ALA A 955 29.59 -42.78 -20.77
N LEU A 956 29.38 -41.46 -20.68
CA LEU A 956 29.57 -40.52 -21.79
C LEU A 956 31.03 -40.49 -22.27
N MET A 957 32.00 -40.50 -21.35
CA MET A 957 33.42 -40.56 -21.68
C MET A 957 33.80 -41.87 -22.39
N ARG A 958 33.32 -43.02 -21.90
CA ARG A 958 33.51 -44.33 -22.56
C ARG A 958 32.91 -44.37 -23.96
N ALA A 959 31.68 -43.89 -24.13
CA ALA A 959 31.02 -43.84 -25.44
C ALA A 959 31.75 -42.91 -26.43
N TYR A 960 32.24 -41.76 -25.96
CA TYR A 960 33.01 -40.81 -26.77
C TYR A 960 34.35 -41.40 -27.22
N GLN A 961 35.06 -42.12 -26.35
CA GLN A 961 36.28 -42.85 -26.69
C GLN A 961 36.02 -43.93 -27.75
N ILE A 962 35.01 -44.79 -27.54
CA ILE A 962 34.64 -45.85 -28.50
C ILE A 962 34.26 -45.26 -29.88
N TYR A 963 33.57 -44.12 -29.90
CA TYR A 963 33.22 -43.41 -31.14
C TYR A 963 34.46 -42.87 -31.86
N ASN A 964 35.36 -42.20 -31.13
CA ASN A 964 36.60 -41.65 -31.71
C ASN A 964 37.55 -42.75 -32.19
N ASP A 965 37.74 -43.83 -31.43
CA ASP A 965 38.54 -44.99 -31.85
C ASP A 965 37.96 -45.65 -33.11
N GLY A 966 36.63 -45.74 -33.20
CA GLY A 966 35.93 -46.20 -34.39
C GLY A 966 36.14 -45.28 -35.60
N ARG A 967 36.15 -43.96 -35.38
CA ARG A 967 36.35 -42.94 -36.43
C ARG A 967 37.79 -42.87 -36.93
N ALA A 968 38.77 -42.92 -36.03
CA ALA A 968 40.19 -42.90 -36.38
C ALA A 968 40.57 -44.10 -37.27
N ARG A 969 40.08 -45.31 -36.94
CA ARG A 969 40.31 -46.53 -37.74
C ARG A 969 39.68 -46.49 -39.15
N VAL A 970 38.66 -45.66 -39.37
CA VAL A 970 38.03 -45.45 -40.69
C VAL A 970 38.83 -44.46 -41.56
N GLN A 971 39.76 -43.70 -40.97
CA GLN A 971 40.44 -42.59 -41.64
C GLN A 971 41.92 -42.86 -41.97
N VAL A 972 42.48 -43.99 -41.52
CA VAL A 972 43.91 -44.34 -41.72
C VAL A 972 44.13 -45.42 -42.77
N ASP A 973 43.33 -46.49 -42.80
CA ASP A 973 43.62 -47.68 -43.62
C ASP A 973 42.68 -47.86 -44.83
N ARG A 974 43.29 -47.84 -46.01
CA ARG A 974 42.81 -48.50 -47.23
C ARG A 974 44.04 -48.92 -48.04
N PRO A 975 44.46 -50.19 -47.95
CA PRO A 975 44.02 -51.16 -48.96
C PRO A 975 43.02 -52.19 -48.42
N ALA A 976 42.76 -53.23 -49.22
CA ALA A 976 41.85 -54.34 -48.89
C ALA A 976 42.51 -55.42 -48.01
N ASP A 977 41.68 -56.40 -47.62
CA ASP A 977 42.09 -57.74 -47.18
C ASP A 977 42.78 -57.88 -45.80
N ALA A 978 42.18 -57.26 -44.79
CA ALA A 978 42.32 -57.70 -43.39
C ALA A 978 40.95 -57.69 -42.66
N ALA A 979 40.56 -58.84 -42.07
CA ALA A 979 39.27 -59.01 -41.42
C ALA A 979 39.21 -58.32 -40.03
N THR A 980 38.90 -57.02 -40.01
CA THR A 980 38.75 -56.25 -38.77
C THR A 980 37.53 -56.69 -37.96
N SER A 981 37.75 -57.04 -36.69
CA SER A 981 36.74 -57.68 -35.83
C SER A 981 35.45 -56.83 -35.65
N PRO A 982 34.26 -57.45 -35.59
CA PRO A 982 32.97 -56.74 -35.49
C PRO A 982 32.68 -56.13 -34.10
N ILE A 983 33.63 -56.19 -33.17
CA ILE A 983 33.43 -55.92 -31.73
C ILE A 983 33.04 -54.46 -31.44
N SER A 984 33.52 -53.50 -32.22
CA SER A 984 33.23 -52.07 -31.98
C SER A 984 31.74 -51.73 -32.24
N ARG A 985 31.16 -52.19 -33.37
CA ARG A 985 29.78 -51.84 -33.77
C ARG A 985 28.70 -52.33 -32.81
N LYS A 986 28.94 -53.39 -32.01
CA LYS A 986 27.99 -53.87 -30.99
C LYS A 986 28.14 -53.17 -29.63
N LYS A 987 29.28 -52.56 -29.32
CA LYS A 987 29.52 -51.90 -28.02
C LYS A 987 28.89 -50.51 -27.94
N LEU A 988 28.98 -49.70 -29.00
CA LEU A 988 28.48 -48.33 -28.99
C LEU A 988 26.96 -48.21 -28.69
N PRO A 989 26.06 -49.04 -29.27
CA PRO A 989 24.63 -48.99 -28.93
C PRO A 989 24.31 -49.38 -27.48
N ALA A 990 25.09 -50.30 -26.90
CA ALA A 990 24.94 -50.68 -25.49
C ALA A 990 25.38 -49.53 -24.56
N SER A 991 26.47 -48.84 -24.88
CA SER A 991 26.88 -47.63 -24.16
C SER A 991 25.87 -46.48 -24.29
N PHE A 992 25.18 -46.36 -25.43
CA PHE A 992 24.07 -45.40 -25.55
C PHE A 992 22.87 -45.79 -24.67
N GLY A 993 22.56 -47.09 -24.54
CA GLY A 993 21.56 -47.58 -23.59
C GLY A 993 21.86 -47.16 -22.14
N GLU A 994 23.08 -47.43 -21.67
CA GLU A 994 23.57 -47.03 -20.34
C GLU A 994 23.46 -45.52 -20.10
N ILE A 995 23.83 -44.70 -21.08
CA ILE A 995 23.72 -43.23 -21.00
C ILE A 995 22.25 -42.77 -20.94
N MET A 996 21.36 -43.37 -21.75
CA MET A 996 19.94 -43.00 -21.77
C MET A 996 19.22 -43.38 -20.46
N GLU A 997 19.51 -44.56 -19.91
CA GLU A 997 18.94 -45.00 -18.63
C GLU A 997 19.38 -44.08 -17.47
N LEU A 998 20.67 -43.70 -17.44
CA LEU A 998 21.18 -42.74 -16.46
C LEU A 998 20.61 -41.32 -16.66
N TYR A 999 20.40 -40.88 -17.90
CA TYR A 999 19.82 -39.57 -18.20
C TYR A 999 18.33 -39.48 -17.81
N ALA A 1000 17.60 -40.59 -17.89
CA ALA A 1000 16.19 -40.66 -17.50
C ALA A 1000 15.96 -40.55 -15.98
N VAL A 1001 17.00 -40.59 -15.14
CA VAL A 1001 16.89 -40.54 -13.69
C VAL A 1001 16.51 -39.12 -13.19
N PRO A 1002 15.33 -38.92 -12.57
CA PRO A 1002 14.92 -37.63 -12.05
C PRO A 1002 15.74 -37.20 -10.82
N GLY A 1003 15.78 -35.88 -10.58
CA GLY A 1003 16.48 -35.26 -9.44
C GLY A 1003 17.96 -34.91 -9.69
N CYS A 1004 18.56 -35.38 -10.78
CA CYS A 1004 20.02 -35.34 -10.94
C CYS A 1004 20.58 -34.10 -11.68
N ALA A 1005 19.75 -33.26 -12.31
CA ALA A 1005 20.15 -32.07 -13.08
C ALA A 1005 21.17 -32.31 -14.22
N LEU A 1006 21.08 -33.46 -14.90
CA LEU A 1006 22.06 -33.88 -15.92
C LEU A 1006 22.10 -32.96 -17.15
N GLU A 1007 20.96 -32.37 -17.55
CA GLU A 1007 20.90 -31.32 -18.58
C GLU A 1007 21.77 -30.10 -18.21
N GLY A 1008 21.65 -29.61 -16.97
CA GLY A 1008 22.47 -28.51 -16.46
C GLY A 1008 23.95 -28.88 -16.31
N MET A 1009 24.26 -30.15 -16.03
CA MET A 1009 25.63 -30.67 -15.98
C MET A 1009 26.27 -30.70 -17.38
N LEU A 1010 25.56 -31.23 -18.38
CA LEU A 1010 25.96 -31.20 -19.79
C LEU A 1010 26.21 -29.76 -20.27
N ALA A 1011 25.37 -28.83 -19.84
CA ALA A 1011 25.44 -27.44 -20.26
C ALA A 1011 26.58 -26.63 -19.63
N SER A 1012 27.15 -27.07 -18.50
CA SER A 1012 28.07 -26.24 -17.69
C SER A 1012 29.36 -26.88 -17.16
N VAL A 1013 29.45 -28.22 -17.13
CA VAL A 1013 30.64 -28.95 -16.60
C VAL A 1013 31.24 -29.90 -17.64
N VAL A 1014 30.40 -30.57 -18.44
CA VAL A 1014 30.88 -31.49 -19.49
C VAL A 1014 31.59 -30.72 -20.60
N GLN A 1015 32.73 -31.25 -21.06
CA GLN A 1015 33.58 -30.58 -22.04
C GLN A 1015 32.84 -30.34 -23.37
N PRO A 1016 33.05 -29.21 -24.08
CA PRO A 1016 32.21 -28.83 -25.22
C PRO A 1016 32.11 -29.88 -26.34
N HIS A 1017 33.19 -30.62 -26.60
CA HIS A 1017 33.19 -31.68 -27.61
C HIS A 1017 32.42 -32.94 -27.16
N MET A 1018 32.42 -33.27 -25.86
CA MET A 1018 31.60 -34.36 -25.29
C MET A 1018 30.12 -33.98 -25.26
N ARG A 1019 29.81 -32.70 -24.99
CA ARG A 1019 28.46 -32.15 -25.12
C ARG A 1019 27.96 -32.23 -26.56
N GLN A 1020 28.75 -31.76 -27.53
CA GLN A 1020 28.41 -31.84 -28.97
C GLN A 1020 28.24 -33.30 -29.44
N PHE A 1021 29.04 -34.24 -28.91
CA PHE A 1021 28.86 -35.67 -29.14
C PHE A 1021 27.52 -36.18 -28.57
N PHE A 1022 27.15 -35.82 -27.33
CA PHE A 1022 25.84 -36.18 -26.77
C PHE A 1022 24.69 -35.62 -27.61
N GLU A 1023 24.71 -34.31 -27.91
CA GLU A 1023 23.66 -33.62 -28.67
C GLU A 1023 23.49 -34.15 -30.11
N SER A 1024 24.59 -34.59 -30.77
CA SER A 1024 24.54 -35.04 -32.16
C SER A 1024 24.51 -36.55 -32.38
N GLN A 1025 25.03 -37.37 -31.45
CA GLN A 1025 25.16 -38.83 -31.61
C GLN A 1025 24.32 -39.65 -30.61
N VAL A 1026 23.90 -39.08 -29.48
CA VAL A 1026 23.12 -39.81 -28.44
C VAL A 1026 21.68 -39.31 -28.40
N MET A 1027 21.48 -38.01 -28.30
CA MET A 1027 20.17 -37.36 -28.19
C MET A 1027 19.17 -37.74 -29.32
N PRO A 1028 19.57 -37.93 -30.60
CA PRO A 1028 18.64 -38.38 -31.64
C PRO A 1028 17.99 -39.75 -31.36
N PHE A 1029 18.71 -40.67 -30.69
CA PHE A 1029 18.19 -41.98 -30.31
C PHE A 1029 17.20 -41.92 -29.13
N MET A 1030 17.14 -40.80 -28.41
CA MET A 1030 16.15 -40.53 -27.35
C MET A 1030 14.84 -39.93 -27.87
N ILE A 1031 14.83 -39.37 -29.09
CA ILE A 1031 13.65 -38.74 -29.71
C ILE A 1031 12.87 -39.77 -30.56
N LEU A 1032 13.52 -40.86 -30.96
CA LEU A 1032 12.96 -41.94 -31.77
C LEU A 1032 12.37 -43.10 -30.93
N ARG A 1033 12.14 -42.90 -29.62
CA ARG A 1033 11.78 -43.95 -28.66
C ARG A 1033 10.79 -43.46 -27.60
#